data_AF-A0A833YF32-F1
#
_entry.id   AF-A0A833YF32-F1
#
_cell.length_a   1.000
_cell.length_b   1.000
_cell.length_c   1.000
_cell.angle_alpha   90.00
_cell.angle_beta   90.00
_cell.angle_gamma   90.00
#
_symmetry.space_group_name_H-M   'P 1'
#
loop_
_entity.id
_entity.type
_entity.pdbx_description
1 polymer ?
#
loop_
_entity_poly.entity_id
_entity_poly.type
_entity_poly.pdbx_seq_one_letter_code
_entity_poly.pdbx_strand_id
1 'polypeptide(L)'
;MARDVEKFKSAKRSYLIAKEQGNRYEEARWANVIGDILKNRGEYVEALKWLRLDYDVTSRHLHDKQLLPTCQSLGEVYLRLQDFTNALSSQKKHLELAKEANDLIEQQRANTQLGRTYHEMFLRSENDHFSVQNAKEYFRCSMKLAETVRENPPVNDSKFFLKEYIDAHNNIGMLEMDLDNLDEAQKILTKGLQICADEEVEEDYDGRSRLHHNLGNVYMELRMWDEARKHIEEDIKICKRIGHCQGEAKGYINFGELHYRVQKYEEALCCYRKALDLAKSMEDEDALAMQIEQNIETVKEAIKVMGDLKKEEQNLKKLTREMTSAKGTARERKCLLQQNASLDCLIEKSRMILAWLKLLEFAKRKKRVASALCDKEKLGDSFLAIGESYQKIRKFNRSIKWYMKSWETYKSIGNLEGQALAKINIGNVLDSDGNWTGALDAFEESYRISIEANLPSIQLSALENMHYSHMIRFDNVEEARRLQRLIDKLKQSGDKELERHNVAEDCCSETDTEGNDHLSESRYNARCSPEMSKWNSSRSKSVASVEELNDDVPLISLIGSGKNSPKMKSAQSGKQNIYTQPTKVLPKSLSKSTSDQRTVVGRKRVRVILSDDESEEPDEVKCSKGSPGKCPVEAVATSDEFKCKNNLPRHNCKFQEVPADASQCATRSCNPFDMEESTSSYRSRSPNVATQNGKLFRSSSIGEVVIVSDFAASGSKCDIDVNGNLLHKHNAADLKLLAGDRYDQCIICKIDKQLILVEASSCMDSDKLSIESVKVELACLYYLRLPIEKRSEGLLPIIRQIKCSGRVVESLETVETLKDCLGKVSLEASIDGWVQKPLIKLYIDSCNELSEAPNMKLLKKLYNRRMEVSDDEVTVSECELQDLSITPLVIALRAHKTFSMLDLSHNLLGNGTIEKLQEVFASGQNYGGLTLDLHCNRFGPTALFQICGCPVLCARLEVLNISGNRLTDACGSYLSTILERCKGLCSLNIERCSITSRTIQKVSDALNAGSVLEQLCIGYNNPVSGNAIMNLLVRLGSLKRFSELSLNGLKLSKPIVDSLCRLAKTSCLSGLMLGGAGWGITIN
;
A
#
# COMPACT_ATOMS: atom_id res chain seq x y z
N MET A 1 -0.41 -36.09 0.63
CA MET A 1 -1.40 -36.34 1.69
C MET A 1 -1.28 -37.72 2.34
N ALA A 2 -1.88 -38.81 1.82
CA ALA A 2 -2.04 -40.07 2.60
C ALA A 2 -0.73 -40.65 3.17
N ARG A 3 0.31 -40.80 2.32
CA ARG A 3 1.65 -41.24 2.75
C ARG A 3 2.31 -40.30 3.76
N ASP A 4 1.96 -39.02 3.75
CA ASP A 4 2.59 -37.96 4.53
C ASP A 4 1.91 -37.76 5.90
N VAL A 5 0.62 -38.11 5.99
CA VAL A 5 -0.09 -38.35 7.25
C VAL A 5 0.48 -39.61 7.93
N GLU A 6 0.80 -40.65 7.18
CA GLU A 6 1.42 -41.87 7.71
C GLU A 6 2.86 -41.63 8.18
N LYS A 7 3.73 -41.00 7.36
CA LYS A 7 5.08 -40.55 7.78
C LYS A 7 5.05 -39.74 9.07
N PHE A 8 4.16 -38.76 9.18
CA PHE A 8 4.01 -37.92 10.37
C PHE A 8 3.59 -38.71 11.62
N LYS A 9 2.61 -39.62 11.48
CA LYS A 9 2.20 -40.53 12.56
C LYS A 9 3.33 -41.48 12.95
N SER A 10 4.14 -41.93 12.01
CA SER A 10 5.33 -42.75 12.28
C SER A 10 6.42 -41.96 13.01
N ALA A 11 6.76 -40.75 12.54
CA ALA A 11 7.76 -39.89 13.17
C ALA A 11 7.38 -39.53 14.62
N LYS A 12 6.10 -39.19 14.88
CA LYS A 12 5.59 -38.95 16.23
C LYS A 12 5.65 -40.20 17.14
N ARG A 13 5.51 -41.42 16.59
CA ARG A 13 5.75 -42.67 17.35
C ARG A 13 7.23 -42.88 17.65
N SER A 14 8.11 -42.71 16.67
CA SER A 14 9.57 -42.83 16.85
C SER A 14 10.10 -41.84 17.89
N TYR A 15 9.62 -40.59 17.87
CA TYR A 15 9.91 -39.58 18.88
C TYR A 15 9.56 -40.04 20.31
N LEU A 16 8.34 -40.56 20.50
CA LEU A 16 7.88 -41.05 21.81
C LEU A 16 8.74 -42.23 22.29
N ILE A 17 9.04 -43.19 21.41
CA ILE A 17 9.89 -44.35 21.73
C ILE A 17 11.31 -43.90 22.10
N ALA A 18 11.92 -42.98 21.36
CA ALA A 18 13.24 -42.44 21.67
C ALA A 18 13.27 -41.72 23.03
N LYS A 19 12.19 -40.99 23.35
CA LYS A 19 12.02 -40.28 24.63
C LYS A 19 11.83 -41.24 25.81
N GLU A 20 11.02 -42.28 25.66
CA GLU A 20 10.82 -43.34 26.64
C GLU A 20 12.12 -44.13 26.91
N GLN A 21 12.94 -44.33 25.87
CA GLN A 21 14.28 -44.92 25.97
C GLN A 21 15.36 -43.96 26.52
N GLY A 22 15.03 -42.67 26.71
CA GLY A 22 15.99 -41.64 27.14
C GLY A 22 17.06 -41.28 26.10
N ASN A 23 16.92 -41.73 24.85
CA ASN A 23 17.88 -41.48 23.77
C ASN A 23 17.74 -40.05 23.24
N ARG A 24 18.47 -39.11 23.83
CA ARG A 24 18.42 -37.67 23.48
C ARG A 24 18.80 -37.37 22.04
N TYR A 25 19.66 -38.18 21.42
CA TYR A 25 20.04 -38.01 20.01
C TYR A 25 18.86 -38.29 19.07
N GLU A 26 18.20 -39.44 19.25
CA GLU A 26 17.00 -39.75 18.46
C GLU A 26 15.80 -38.87 18.87
N GLU A 27 15.66 -38.46 20.14
CA GLU A 27 14.60 -37.52 20.57
C GLU A 27 14.70 -36.19 19.79
N ALA A 28 15.90 -35.59 19.74
CA ALA A 28 16.18 -34.38 18.97
C ALA A 28 15.93 -34.60 17.46
N ARG A 29 16.54 -35.64 16.89
CA ARG A 29 16.45 -35.97 15.46
C ARG A 29 15.01 -36.22 14.99
N TRP A 30 14.17 -36.90 15.78
CA TRP A 30 12.77 -37.09 15.42
C TRP A 30 11.94 -35.81 15.62
N ALA A 31 12.27 -34.96 16.60
CA ALA A 31 11.65 -33.64 16.72
C ALA A 31 11.96 -32.74 15.51
N ASN A 32 13.21 -32.78 15.01
CA ASN A 32 13.62 -32.12 13.77
C ASN A 32 12.77 -32.58 12.58
N VAL A 33 12.70 -33.90 12.33
CA VAL A 33 11.92 -34.50 11.23
C VAL A 33 10.42 -34.20 11.34
N ILE A 34 9.85 -34.16 12.54
CA ILE A 34 8.45 -33.75 12.74
C ILE A 34 8.26 -32.27 12.37
N GLY A 35 9.17 -31.39 12.80
CA GLY A 35 9.20 -29.98 12.43
C GLY A 35 9.28 -29.78 10.91
N ASP A 36 10.12 -30.54 10.23
CA ASP A 36 10.29 -30.44 8.78
C ASP A 36 9.07 -30.96 7.99
N ILE A 37 8.41 -32.03 8.47
CA ILE A 37 7.14 -32.49 7.88
C ILE A 37 6.04 -31.43 8.04
N LEU A 38 6.03 -30.67 9.14
CA LEU A 38 5.08 -29.57 9.37
C LEU A 38 5.39 -28.34 8.53
N LYS A 39 6.67 -27.94 8.45
CA LYS A 39 7.18 -26.88 7.58
C LYS A 39 6.75 -27.09 6.12
N ASN A 40 6.91 -28.32 5.63
CA ASN A 40 6.58 -28.72 4.26
C ASN A 40 5.06 -28.87 4.00
N ARG A 41 4.21 -28.61 5.00
CA ARG A 41 2.74 -28.51 4.88
C ARG A 41 2.20 -27.09 5.08
N GLY A 42 3.05 -26.11 5.39
CA GLY A 42 2.59 -24.77 5.81
C GLY A 42 2.19 -24.67 7.28
N GLU A 43 2.29 -25.74 8.09
CA GLU A 43 1.98 -25.75 9.53
C GLU A 43 3.07 -25.04 10.37
N TYR A 44 3.55 -23.86 9.94
CA TYR A 44 4.77 -23.20 10.42
C TYR A 44 4.81 -22.94 11.93
N VAL A 45 3.66 -22.58 12.54
CA VAL A 45 3.57 -22.32 13.99
C VAL A 45 3.70 -23.61 14.82
N GLU A 46 3.24 -24.75 14.31
CA GLU A 46 3.45 -26.05 14.95
C GLU A 46 4.86 -26.55 14.66
N ALA A 47 5.36 -26.40 13.42
CA ALA A 47 6.74 -26.71 13.04
C ALA A 47 7.76 -26.04 13.98
N LEU A 48 7.56 -24.75 14.27
CA LEU A 48 8.41 -23.97 15.16
C LEU A 48 8.50 -24.57 16.59
N LYS A 49 7.43 -25.19 17.11
CA LYS A 49 7.46 -25.84 18.43
C LYS A 49 8.36 -27.08 18.42
N TRP A 50 8.25 -27.90 17.37
CA TRP A 50 9.05 -29.13 17.23
C TRP A 50 10.52 -28.83 16.94
N LEU A 51 10.82 -27.80 16.14
CA LEU A 51 12.20 -27.34 15.89
C LEU A 51 12.82 -26.66 17.13
N ARG A 52 12.05 -25.92 17.93
CA ARG A 52 12.53 -25.40 19.23
C ARG A 52 12.79 -26.52 20.25
N LEU A 53 11.97 -27.57 20.25
CA LEU A 53 12.16 -28.74 21.11
C LEU A 53 13.43 -29.53 20.76
N ASP A 54 13.72 -29.71 19.47
CA ASP A 54 15.02 -30.21 18.98
C ASP A 54 16.18 -29.31 19.47
N TYR A 55 16.10 -28.00 19.24
CA TYR A 55 17.12 -27.04 19.66
C TYR A 55 17.40 -27.11 21.17
N ASP A 56 16.35 -27.22 21.99
CA ASP A 56 16.45 -27.34 23.45
C ASP A 56 17.06 -28.67 23.91
N VAL A 57 16.71 -29.80 23.30
CA VAL A 57 17.30 -31.11 23.64
C VAL A 57 18.76 -31.16 23.22
N THR A 58 19.05 -30.71 22.00
CA THR A 58 20.39 -30.75 21.41
C THR A 58 21.36 -29.81 22.15
N SER A 59 20.98 -28.56 22.42
CA SER A 59 21.84 -27.59 23.12
C SER A 59 22.11 -27.93 24.59
N ARG A 60 21.29 -28.77 25.24
CA ARG A 60 21.46 -29.17 26.64
C ARG A 60 22.19 -30.51 26.83
N HIS A 61 22.22 -31.36 25.79
CA HIS A 61 22.62 -32.76 25.95
C HIS A 61 23.52 -33.32 24.83
N LEU A 62 23.77 -32.58 23.74
CA LEU A 62 24.56 -33.02 22.58
C LEU A 62 25.64 -31.98 22.23
N HIS A 63 26.48 -32.28 21.24
CA HIS A 63 27.47 -31.33 20.72
C HIS A 63 26.83 -30.36 19.71
N ASP A 64 27.24 -29.08 19.71
CA ASP A 64 26.68 -28.02 18.84
C ASP A 64 26.62 -28.37 17.35
N LYS A 65 27.53 -29.21 16.83
CA LYS A 65 27.50 -29.68 15.43
C LYS A 65 26.19 -30.40 15.05
N GLN A 66 25.44 -30.92 16.02
CA GLN A 66 24.13 -31.54 15.79
C GLN A 66 22.99 -30.50 15.65
N LEU A 67 23.21 -29.23 16.01
CA LEU A 67 22.23 -28.15 15.81
C LEU A 67 22.13 -27.68 14.34
N LEU A 68 23.02 -28.12 13.45
CA LEU A 68 23.11 -27.62 12.08
C LEU A 68 21.76 -27.76 11.31
N PRO A 69 21.08 -28.92 11.27
CA PRO A 69 19.78 -29.07 10.61
C PRO A 69 18.66 -28.30 11.32
N THR A 70 18.77 -28.12 12.63
CA THR A 70 17.83 -27.33 13.45
C THR A 70 17.92 -25.85 13.10
N CYS A 71 19.14 -25.31 13.05
CA CYS A 71 19.42 -23.91 12.70
C CYS A 71 19.00 -23.58 11.27
N GLN A 72 19.23 -24.51 10.32
CA GLN A 72 18.70 -24.39 8.95
C GLN A 72 17.17 -24.24 8.98
N SER A 73 16.48 -25.23 9.57
CA SER A 73 15.02 -25.35 9.50
C SER A 73 14.29 -24.25 10.29
N LEU A 74 14.87 -23.82 11.42
CA LEU A 74 14.41 -22.64 12.16
C LEU A 74 14.56 -21.37 11.31
N GLY A 75 15.67 -21.21 10.58
CA GLY A 75 15.88 -20.10 9.66
C GLY A 75 14.77 -19.97 8.61
N GLU A 76 14.45 -21.08 7.95
CA GLU A 76 13.36 -21.16 6.95
C GLU A 76 11.99 -20.86 7.57
N VAL A 77 11.68 -21.42 8.74
CA VAL A 77 10.38 -21.22 9.42
C VAL A 77 10.21 -19.79 9.95
N TYR A 78 11.24 -19.20 10.57
CA TYR A 78 11.19 -17.79 11.00
C TYR A 78 11.05 -16.82 9.82
N LEU A 79 11.71 -17.10 8.68
CA LEU A 79 11.54 -16.31 7.46
C LEU A 79 10.09 -16.37 6.94
N ARG A 80 9.47 -17.56 6.93
CA ARG A 80 8.05 -17.72 6.56
C ARG A 80 7.09 -17.02 7.53
N LEU A 81 7.42 -16.99 8.83
CA LEU A 81 6.71 -16.24 9.86
C LEU A 81 7.09 -14.74 9.92
N GLN A 82 7.94 -14.26 9.01
CA GLN A 82 8.37 -12.86 8.88
C GLN A 82 9.16 -12.32 10.10
N ASP A 83 9.70 -13.22 10.94
CA ASP A 83 10.60 -12.90 12.05
C ASP A 83 12.05 -12.86 11.55
N PHE A 84 12.38 -11.77 10.84
CA PHE A 84 13.71 -11.55 10.28
C PHE A 84 14.84 -11.61 11.33
N THR A 85 14.55 -11.19 12.56
CA THR A 85 15.48 -11.22 13.69
C THR A 85 15.90 -12.65 14.05
N ASN A 86 14.95 -13.55 14.28
CA ASN A 86 15.26 -14.93 14.64
C ASN A 86 15.64 -15.78 13.41
N ALA A 87 15.18 -15.42 12.21
CA ALA A 87 15.65 -16.01 10.95
C ALA A 87 17.16 -15.75 10.76
N LEU A 88 17.58 -14.49 10.76
CA LEU A 88 19.01 -14.13 10.61
C LEU A 88 19.88 -14.70 11.73
N SER A 89 19.39 -14.77 12.96
CA SER A 89 20.11 -15.41 14.08
C SER A 89 20.34 -16.90 13.81
N SER A 90 19.28 -17.64 13.46
CA SER A 90 19.34 -19.08 13.18
C SER A 90 20.22 -19.39 11.96
N GLN A 91 20.08 -18.61 10.89
CA GLN A 91 20.84 -18.77 9.64
C GLN A 91 22.32 -18.40 9.78
N LYS A 92 22.67 -17.44 10.65
CA LYS A 92 24.07 -17.14 10.98
C LYS A 92 24.71 -18.28 11.78
N LYS A 93 23.99 -18.87 12.75
CA LYS A 93 24.48 -20.08 13.46
C LYS A 93 24.58 -21.30 12.53
N HIS A 94 23.68 -21.45 11.55
CA HIS A 94 23.81 -22.47 10.48
C HIS A 94 25.11 -22.29 9.68
N LEU A 95 25.41 -21.06 9.24
CA LEU A 95 26.65 -20.74 8.50
C LEU A 95 27.93 -20.95 9.35
N GLU A 96 27.87 -20.63 10.64
CA GLU A 96 28.97 -20.83 11.59
C GLU A 96 29.28 -22.32 11.79
N LEU A 97 28.26 -23.13 12.11
CA LEU A 97 28.40 -24.58 12.27
C LEU A 97 28.86 -25.27 10.99
N ALA A 98 28.40 -24.82 9.81
CA ALA A 98 28.85 -25.35 8.52
C ALA A 98 30.34 -25.03 8.24
N LYS A 99 30.84 -23.87 8.70
CA LYS A 99 32.29 -23.53 8.66
C LYS A 99 33.09 -24.41 9.62
N GLU A 100 32.60 -24.63 10.85
CA GLU A 100 33.25 -25.54 11.82
C GLU A 100 33.26 -27.01 11.37
N ALA A 101 32.28 -27.42 10.55
CA ALA A 101 32.24 -28.71 9.88
C ALA A 101 33.18 -28.78 8.65
N ASN A 102 33.63 -27.64 8.15
CA ASN A 102 34.26 -27.47 6.83
C ASN A 102 33.39 -28.02 5.68
N ASP A 103 32.07 -27.91 5.82
CA ASP A 103 31.10 -28.35 4.81
C ASP A 103 30.81 -27.20 3.84
N LEU A 104 31.23 -27.35 2.58
CA LEU A 104 31.04 -26.32 1.55
C LEU A 104 29.60 -26.25 1.03
N ILE A 105 28.85 -27.36 1.09
CA ILE A 105 27.47 -27.43 0.62
C ILE A 105 26.55 -26.75 1.64
N GLU A 106 26.70 -27.06 2.92
CA GLU A 106 25.93 -26.39 3.97
C GLU A 106 26.32 -24.93 4.15
N GLN A 107 27.59 -24.56 3.90
CA GLN A 107 27.96 -23.15 3.76
C GLN A 107 27.24 -22.48 2.59
N GLN A 108 27.15 -23.11 1.41
CA GLN A 108 26.43 -22.57 0.26
C GLN A 108 24.93 -22.39 0.55
N ARG A 109 24.30 -23.35 1.23
CA ARG A 109 22.88 -23.31 1.63
C ARG A 109 22.60 -22.23 2.66
N ALA A 110 23.45 -22.10 3.68
CA ALA A 110 23.35 -21.04 4.69
C ALA A 110 23.53 -19.64 4.07
N ASN A 111 24.49 -19.46 3.15
CA ASN A 111 24.62 -18.22 2.36
C ASN A 111 23.35 -17.96 1.52
N THR A 112 22.80 -18.98 0.87
CA THR A 112 21.57 -18.85 0.05
C THR A 112 20.37 -18.42 0.88
N GLN A 113 20.21 -18.97 2.08
CA GLN A 113 19.20 -18.57 3.04
C GLN A 113 19.37 -17.12 3.50
N LEU A 114 20.57 -16.73 3.94
CA LEU A 114 20.86 -15.37 4.38
C LEU A 114 20.57 -14.35 3.26
N GLY A 115 21.01 -14.65 2.04
CA GLY A 115 20.71 -13.84 0.86
C GLY A 115 19.21 -13.65 0.63
N ARG A 116 18.40 -14.73 0.72
CA ARG A 116 16.93 -14.67 0.59
C ARG A 116 16.29 -13.86 1.72
N THR A 117 16.74 -14.01 2.96
CA THR A 117 16.23 -13.24 4.11
C THR A 117 16.52 -11.75 3.96
N TYR A 118 17.75 -11.37 3.59
CA TYR A 118 18.11 -9.97 3.36
C TYR A 118 17.44 -9.37 2.11
N HIS A 119 17.20 -10.17 1.06
CA HIS A 119 16.45 -9.75 -0.13
C HIS A 119 14.98 -9.45 0.21
N GLU A 120 14.32 -10.33 0.97
CA GLU A 120 12.95 -10.11 1.50
C GLU A 120 12.88 -8.87 2.42
N MET A 121 13.91 -8.60 3.22
CA MET A 121 13.99 -7.37 4.04
C MET A 121 14.10 -6.10 3.19
N PHE A 122 14.90 -6.13 2.10
CA PHE A 122 14.99 -5.02 1.15
C PHE A 122 13.64 -4.75 0.46
N LEU A 123 12.96 -5.78 -0.03
CA LEU A 123 11.64 -5.64 -0.69
C LEU A 123 10.56 -5.04 0.22
N ARG A 124 10.79 -4.99 1.55
CA ARG A 124 9.90 -4.41 2.56
C ARG A 124 10.36 -3.06 3.10
N SER A 125 11.53 -2.57 2.69
CA SER A 125 12.16 -1.37 3.26
C SER A 125 12.91 -0.57 2.19
N GLU A 126 12.24 0.44 1.65
CA GLU A 126 12.70 1.32 0.57
C GLU A 126 14.09 1.98 0.78
N ASN A 127 14.59 2.00 2.02
CA ASN A 127 15.81 2.71 2.41
C ASN A 127 16.83 1.84 3.18
N ASP A 128 16.73 0.50 3.09
CA ASP A 128 17.67 -0.42 3.76
C ASP A 128 18.84 -0.85 2.86
N HIS A 129 19.82 0.06 2.73
CA HIS A 129 21.12 -0.22 2.10
C HIS A 129 21.81 -1.47 2.67
N PHE A 130 21.72 -1.69 3.99
CA PHE A 130 22.41 -2.80 4.64
C PHE A 130 21.82 -4.14 4.16
N SER A 131 20.50 -4.25 4.06
CA SER A 131 19.86 -5.45 3.51
C SER A 131 20.22 -5.68 2.04
N VAL A 132 20.26 -4.64 1.19
CA VAL A 132 20.72 -4.78 -0.21
C VAL A 132 22.16 -5.28 -0.28
N GLN A 133 23.07 -4.64 0.47
CA GLN A 133 24.50 -4.97 0.43
C GLN A 133 24.74 -6.41 0.92
N ASN A 134 24.09 -6.82 2.02
CA ASN A 134 24.16 -8.20 2.52
C ASN A 134 23.55 -9.19 1.53
N ALA A 135 22.36 -8.94 0.96
CA ALA A 135 21.76 -9.84 -0.03
C ALA A 135 22.69 -10.09 -1.22
N LYS A 136 23.32 -9.02 -1.73
CA LYS A 136 24.29 -9.05 -2.82
C LYS A 136 25.58 -9.79 -2.43
N GLU A 137 26.06 -9.64 -1.19
CA GLU A 137 27.21 -10.38 -0.67
C GLU A 137 26.90 -11.87 -0.52
N TYR A 138 25.86 -12.25 0.22
CA TYR A 138 25.52 -13.64 0.50
C TYR A 138 25.16 -14.43 -0.75
N PHE A 139 24.44 -13.86 -1.72
CA PHE A 139 24.22 -14.52 -3.00
C PHE A 139 25.52 -14.68 -3.83
N ARG A 140 26.43 -13.71 -3.81
CA ARG A 140 27.75 -13.84 -4.47
C ARG A 140 28.63 -14.89 -3.79
N CYS A 141 28.57 -15.01 -2.47
CA CYS A 141 29.28 -16.06 -1.72
C CYS A 141 28.66 -17.44 -1.98
N SER A 142 27.33 -17.55 -2.03
CA SER A 142 26.63 -18.77 -2.47
C SER A 142 27.04 -19.19 -3.89
N MET A 143 27.04 -18.26 -4.86
CA MET A 143 27.47 -18.53 -6.23
C MET A 143 28.93 -19.02 -6.31
N LYS A 144 29.86 -18.36 -5.59
CA LYS A 144 31.27 -18.78 -5.56
C LYS A 144 31.46 -20.18 -4.98
N LEU A 145 30.80 -20.48 -3.87
CA LEU A 145 30.81 -21.83 -3.28
C LEU A 145 30.19 -22.86 -4.23
N ALA A 146 29.19 -22.45 -5.02
CA ALA A 146 28.60 -23.31 -6.02
C ALA A 146 29.53 -23.58 -7.22
N GLU A 147 30.32 -22.60 -7.64
CA GLU A 147 31.33 -22.80 -8.68
C GLU A 147 32.45 -23.73 -8.20
N THR A 148 32.95 -23.57 -6.96
CA THR A 148 34.02 -24.44 -6.44
C THR A 148 33.58 -25.88 -6.18
N VAL A 149 32.34 -26.11 -5.70
CA VAL A 149 31.81 -27.48 -5.50
C VAL A 149 31.48 -28.15 -6.85
N ARG A 150 31.05 -27.40 -7.87
CA ARG A 150 30.86 -27.93 -9.22
C ARG A 150 32.21 -28.32 -9.87
N GLU A 151 33.25 -27.51 -9.67
CA GLU A 151 34.60 -27.79 -10.20
C GLU A 151 35.30 -28.95 -9.46
N ASN A 152 35.01 -29.15 -8.17
CA ASN A 152 35.61 -30.18 -7.32
C ASN A 152 34.50 -30.95 -6.55
N PRO A 153 33.67 -31.75 -7.24
CA PRO A 153 32.53 -32.40 -6.62
C PRO A 153 32.97 -33.47 -5.60
N PRO A 154 32.32 -33.56 -4.42
CA PRO A 154 32.51 -34.71 -3.54
C PRO A 154 32.07 -36.00 -4.25
N VAL A 155 32.71 -37.11 -3.88
CA VAL A 155 32.77 -38.35 -4.68
C VAL A 155 31.41 -38.82 -5.20
N ASN A 156 31.33 -38.98 -6.53
CA ASN A 156 30.23 -39.54 -7.33
C ASN A 156 28.89 -38.76 -7.47
N ASP A 157 28.62 -37.69 -6.72
CA ASP A 157 27.30 -37.01 -6.74
C ASP A 157 27.28 -35.64 -7.47
N SER A 158 27.93 -35.53 -8.63
CA SER A 158 27.96 -34.28 -9.44
C SER A 158 26.56 -33.77 -9.84
N LYS A 159 25.61 -34.68 -10.10
CA LYS A 159 24.22 -34.33 -10.44
C LYS A 159 23.42 -33.73 -9.27
N PHE A 160 23.84 -33.95 -8.02
CA PHE A 160 23.14 -33.41 -6.86
C PHE A 160 23.31 -31.89 -6.80
N PHE A 161 24.57 -31.43 -6.87
CA PHE A 161 24.94 -30.04 -6.65
C PHE A 161 24.57 -29.08 -7.80
N LEU A 162 24.35 -29.60 -9.01
CA LEU A 162 23.94 -28.83 -10.17
C LEU A 162 22.67 -27.98 -9.92
N LYS A 163 21.76 -28.48 -9.06
CA LYS A 163 20.52 -27.78 -8.70
C LYS A 163 20.80 -26.50 -7.92
N GLU A 164 21.65 -26.55 -6.89
CA GLU A 164 22.10 -25.37 -6.13
C GLU A 164 22.79 -24.31 -7.02
N TYR A 165 23.56 -24.72 -8.03
CA TYR A 165 24.20 -23.78 -8.97
C TYR A 165 23.19 -23.08 -9.90
N ILE A 166 22.15 -23.78 -10.34
CA ILE A 166 21.04 -23.20 -11.10
C ILE A 166 20.21 -22.25 -10.22
N ASP A 167 19.91 -22.65 -8.99
CA ASP A 167 19.16 -21.81 -8.04
C ASP A 167 19.95 -20.54 -7.66
N ALA A 168 21.28 -20.59 -7.61
CA ALA A 168 22.13 -19.41 -7.43
C ALA A 168 22.01 -18.41 -8.60
N HIS A 169 21.90 -18.87 -9.85
CA HIS A 169 21.62 -18.00 -10.99
C HIS A 169 20.23 -17.37 -10.88
N ASN A 170 19.23 -18.15 -10.49
CA ASN A 170 17.88 -17.63 -10.28
C ASN A 170 17.84 -16.55 -9.18
N ASN A 171 18.50 -16.78 -8.04
CA ASN A 171 18.52 -15.84 -6.91
C ASN A 171 19.24 -14.52 -7.27
N ILE A 172 20.39 -14.57 -7.95
CA ILE A 172 21.10 -13.35 -8.37
C ILE A 172 20.34 -12.63 -9.49
N GLY A 173 19.81 -13.37 -10.47
CA GLY A 173 19.04 -12.77 -11.57
C GLY A 173 17.77 -12.04 -11.10
N MET A 174 17.10 -12.60 -10.09
CA MET A 174 15.98 -11.95 -9.39
C MET A 174 16.42 -10.68 -8.64
N LEU A 175 17.52 -10.74 -7.86
CA LEU A 175 18.04 -9.54 -7.18
C LEU A 175 18.45 -8.44 -8.17
N GLU A 176 19.17 -8.75 -9.25
CA GLU A 176 19.57 -7.73 -10.23
C GLU A 176 18.37 -7.20 -11.03
N MET A 177 17.26 -7.95 -11.18
CA MET A 177 15.99 -7.44 -11.73
C MET A 177 15.36 -6.41 -10.78
N ASP A 178 15.28 -6.71 -9.48
CA ASP A 178 14.71 -5.81 -8.47
C ASP A 178 15.56 -4.55 -8.23
N LEU A 179 16.82 -4.55 -8.70
CA LEU A 179 17.72 -3.39 -8.74
C LEU A 179 17.69 -2.64 -10.10
N ASP A 180 16.73 -2.93 -10.99
CA ASP A 180 16.60 -2.38 -12.37
C ASP A 180 17.85 -2.62 -13.25
N ASN A 181 18.73 -3.56 -12.90
CA ASN A 181 19.88 -3.99 -13.71
C ASN A 181 19.44 -5.04 -14.75
N LEU A 182 18.37 -4.74 -15.49
CA LEU A 182 17.60 -5.71 -16.29
C LEU A 182 18.43 -6.47 -17.33
N ASP A 183 19.39 -5.81 -17.99
CA ASP A 183 20.28 -6.48 -18.96
C ASP A 183 21.21 -7.51 -18.28
N GLU A 184 21.60 -7.29 -17.02
CA GLU A 184 22.43 -8.23 -16.25
C GLU A 184 21.58 -9.37 -15.69
N ALA A 185 20.37 -9.07 -15.20
CA ALA A 185 19.36 -10.07 -14.85
C ALA A 185 19.08 -11.02 -16.03
N GLN A 186 18.89 -10.47 -17.23
CA GLN A 186 18.69 -11.25 -18.46
C GLN A 186 19.87 -12.21 -18.71
N LYS A 187 21.12 -11.71 -18.67
CA LYS A 187 22.33 -12.54 -18.87
C LYS A 187 22.42 -13.68 -17.86
N ILE A 188 22.25 -13.37 -16.57
CA ILE A 188 22.44 -14.33 -15.47
C ILE A 188 21.35 -15.42 -15.50
N LEU A 189 20.08 -15.06 -15.71
CA LEU A 189 19.00 -16.03 -15.84
C LEU A 189 19.13 -16.87 -17.12
N THR A 190 19.55 -16.25 -18.24
CA THR A 190 19.80 -16.98 -19.51
C THR A 190 20.94 -17.98 -19.35
N LYS A 191 22.04 -17.62 -18.65
CA LYS A 191 23.12 -18.56 -18.29
C LYS A 191 22.59 -19.72 -17.45
N GLY A 192 21.66 -19.45 -16.52
CA GLY A 192 20.96 -20.50 -15.76
C GLY A 192 20.19 -21.48 -16.64
N LEU A 193 19.47 -21.01 -17.67
CA LEU A 193 18.78 -21.88 -18.63
C LEU A 193 19.75 -22.61 -19.55
N GLN A 194 20.87 -21.99 -19.94
CA GLN A 194 21.91 -22.66 -20.71
C GLN A 194 22.51 -23.83 -19.91
N ILE A 195 22.85 -23.61 -18.63
CA ILE A 195 23.32 -24.69 -17.73
C ILE A 195 22.28 -25.82 -17.64
N CYS A 196 20.98 -25.50 -17.59
CA CYS A 196 19.92 -26.51 -17.62
C CYS A 196 19.93 -27.37 -18.91
N ALA A 197 20.41 -26.84 -20.03
CA ALA A 197 20.44 -27.53 -21.33
C ALA A 197 21.76 -28.27 -21.57
N ASP A 198 22.90 -27.60 -21.32
CA ASP A 198 24.25 -28.13 -21.54
C ASP A 198 24.54 -29.37 -20.66
N GLU A 199 23.93 -29.45 -19.47
CA GLU A 199 24.09 -30.55 -18.50
C GLU A 199 22.92 -31.58 -18.55
N GLU A 200 22.10 -31.55 -19.61
CA GLU A 200 20.95 -32.45 -19.83
C GLU A 200 19.99 -32.58 -18.61
N VAL A 201 19.67 -31.46 -17.96
CA VAL A 201 18.73 -31.44 -16.83
C VAL A 201 17.32 -31.80 -17.31
N GLU A 202 16.56 -32.51 -16.48
CA GLU A 202 15.18 -32.91 -16.73
C GLU A 202 14.32 -31.72 -17.18
N GLU A 203 13.49 -31.90 -18.22
CA GLU A 203 12.63 -30.82 -18.72
C GLU A 203 11.64 -30.29 -17.68
N ASP A 204 11.27 -31.15 -16.73
CA ASP A 204 10.35 -30.88 -15.64
C ASP A 204 11.06 -30.58 -14.31
N TYR A 205 12.26 -29.99 -14.40
CA TYR A 205 12.93 -29.42 -13.25
C TYR A 205 12.28 -28.10 -12.79
N ASP A 206 11.90 -28.04 -11.51
CA ASP A 206 11.28 -26.88 -10.86
C ASP A 206 12.14 -25.60 -10.94
N GLY A 207 13.47 -25.72 -10.92
CA GLY A 207 14.39 -24.59 -11.11
C GLY A 207 14.36 -24.03 -12.54
N ARG A 208 14.03 -24.85 -13.55
CA ARG A 208 13.85 -24.40 -14.93
C ARG A 208 12.60 -23.51 -15.05
N SER A 209 11.49 -23.88 -14.40
CA SER A 209 10.30 -23.01 -14.27
C SER A 209 10.67 -21.65 -13.64
N ARG A 210 11.35 -21.62 -12.49
CA ARG A 210 11.76 -20.36 -11.83
C ARG A 210 12.55 -19.42 -12.74
N LEU A 211 13.48 -19.96 -13.52
CA LEU A 211 14.25 -19.19 -14.50
C LEU A 211 13.39 -18.64 -15.65
N HIS A 212 12.47 -19.46 -16.19
CA HIS A 212 11.51 -19.02 -17.21
C HIS A 212 10.56 -17.94 -16.66
N HIS A 213 10.07 -18.09 -15.43
CA HIS A 213 9.23 -17.12 -14.73
C HIS A 213 9.91 -15.73 -14.66
N ASN A 214 11.15 -15.71 -14.14
CA ASN A 214 11.91 -14.49 -13.95
C ASN A 214 12.38 -13.86 -15.29
N LEU A 215 12.72 -14.67 -16.30
CA LEU A 215 12.98 -14.15 -17.65
C LEU A 215 11.72 -13.54 -18.29
N GLY A 216 10.54 -14.14 -18.05
CA GLY A 216 9.27 -13.55 -18.44
C GLY A 216 9.10 -12.12 -17.92
N ASN A 217 9.38 -11.91 -16.63
CA ASN A 217 9.33 -10.59 -15.98
C ASN A 217 10.38 -9.62 -16.52
N VAL A 218 11.65 -10.04 -16.63
CA VAL A 218 12.72 -9.21 -17.22
C VAL A 218 12.37 -8.77 -18.65
N TYR A 219 11.88 -9.68 -19.49
CA TYR A 219 11.46 -9.32 -20.85
C TYR A 219 10.20 -8.42 -20.89
N MET A 220 9.30 -8.49 -19.90
CA MET A 220 8.19 -7.53 -19.77
C MET A 220 8.67 -6.11 -19.41
N GLU A 221 9.73 -5.96 -18.61
CA GLU A 221 10.31 -4.64 -18.31
C GLU A 221 11.23 -4.11 -19.43
N LEU A 222 11.88 -5.00 -20.18
CA LEU A 222 12.57 -4.67 -21.43
C LEU A 222 11.61 -4.37 -22.60
N ARG A 223 10.30 -4.64 -22.45
CA ARG A 223 9.25 -4.55 -23.49
C ARG A 223 9.42 -5.51 -24.68
N MET A 224 10.14 -6.60 -24.48
CA MET A 224 10.33 -7.67 -25.44
C MET A 224 9.17 -8.67 -25.33
N TRP A 225 7.99 -8.26 -25.81
CA TRP A 225 6.71 -8.93 -25.53
C TRP A 225 6.62 -10.37 -26.03
N ASP A 226 7.28 -10.68 -27.15
CA ASP A 226 7.26 -12.02 -27.74
C ASP A 226 8.25 -12.96 -27.05
N GLU A 227 9.34 -12.44 -26.50
CA GLU A 227 10.26 -13.18 -25.62
C GLU A 227 9.62 -13.42 -24.25
N ALA A 228 9.01 -12.39 -23.65
CA ALA A 228 8.23 -12.52 -22.42
C ALA A 228 7.13 -13.59 -22.57
N ARG A 229 6.40 -13.57 -23.68
CA ARG A 229 5.42 -14.59 -24.06
C ARG A 229 5.99 -16.01 -24.02
N LYS A 230 7.07 -16.28 -24.77
CA LYS A 230 7.70 -17.60 -24.85
C LYS A 230 8.14 -18.10 -23.47
N HIS A 231 8.72 -17.23 -22.65
CA HIS A 231 9.20 -17.62 -21.33
C HIS A 231 8.05 -17.89 -20.34
N ILE A 232 6.98 -17.08 -20.34
CA ILE A 232 5.79 -17.30 -19.50
C ILE A 232 5.03 -18.56 -19.94
N GLU A 233 4.89 -18.81 -21.25
CA GLU A 233 4.20 -19.99 -21.78
C GLU A 233 4.93 -21.31 -21.42
N GLU A 234 6.27 -21.31 -21.40
CA GLU A 234 7.07 -22.45 -20.93
C GLU A 234 7.07 -22.61 -19.39
N ASP A 235 7.02 -21.52 -18.60
CA ASP A 235 6.87 -21.60 -17.13
C ASP A 235 5.54 -22.28 -16.73
N ILE A 236 4.42 -21.81 -17.30
CA ILE A 236 3.08 -22.40 -17.11
C ILE A 236 3.09 -23.90 -17.47
N LYS A 237 3.70 -24.24 -18.61
CA LYS A 237 3.82 -25.62 -19.12
C LYS A 237 4.64 -26.53 -18.20
N ILE A 238 5.78 -26.08 -17.69
CA ILE A 238 6.59 -26.83 -16.72
C ILE A 238 5.80 -27.00 -15.41
N CYS A 239 5.29 -25.90 -14.83
CA CYS A 239 4.47 -25.93 -13.60
C CYS A 239 3.32 -26.94 -13.71
N LYS A 240 2.64 -26.98 -14.85
CA LYS A 240 1.54 -27.91 -15.12
C LYS A 240 1.99 -29.37 -15.20
N ARG A 241 3.14 -29.67 -15.82
CA ARG A 241 3.68 -31.04 -15.90
C ARG A 241 4.13 -31.58 -14.53
N ILE A 242 4.67 -30.72 -13.65
CA ILE A 242 5.03 -31.10 -12.27
C ILE A 242 3.88 -31.02 -11.25
N GLY A 243 2.70 -30.51 -11.64
CA GLY A 243 1.55 -30.34 -10.75
C GLY A 243 1.69 -29.20 -9.72
N HIS A 244 2.55 -28.22 -9.98
CA HIS A 244 2.83 -27.10 -9.08
C HIS A 244 1.82 -25.97 -9.30
N CYS A 245 0.59 -26.16 -8.80
CA CYS A 245 -0.56 -25.29 -9.04
C CYS A 245 -0.32 -23.81 -8.71
N GLN A 246 0.41 -23.49 -7.63
CA GLN A 246 0.73 -22.11 -7.25
C GLN A 246 1.62 -21.41 -8.30
N GLY A 247 2.52 -22.16 -8.94
CA GLY A 247 3.33 -21.66 -10.06
C GLY A 247 2.52 -21.54 -11.34
N GLU A 248 1.62 -22.48 -11.64
CA GLU A 248 0.73 -22.35 -12.80
C GLU A 248 -0.16 -21.08 -12.66
N ALA A 249 -0.68 -20.81 -11.46
CA ALA A 249 -1.42 -19.59 -11.14
C ALA A 249 -0.56 -18.32 -11.32
N LYS A 250 0.67 -18.30 -10.78
CA LYS A 250 1.60 -17.16 -10.91
C LYS A 250 2.05 -16.94 -12.37
N GLY A 251 2.25 -17.99 -13.15
CA GLY A 251 2.47 -17.90 -14.59
C GLY A 251 1.29 -17.24 -15.31
N TYR A 252 0.05 -17.62 -14.97
CA TYR A 252 -1.15 -16.94 -15.50
C TYR A 252 -1.31 -15.49 -15.02
N ILE A 253 -0.81 -15.11 -13.84
CA ILE A 253 -0.72 -13.71 -13.40
C ILE A 253 0.24 -12.93 -14.31
N ASN A 254 1.45 -13.42 -14.53
CA ASN A 254 2.42 -12.78 -15.43
C ASN A 254 1.89 -12.68 -16.87
N PHE A 255 1.15 -13.69 -17.32
CA PHE A 255 0.50 -13.67 -18.63
C PHE A 255 -0.64 -12.64 -18.70
N GLY A 256 -1.40 -12.48 -17.61
CA GLY A 256 -2.39 -11.40 -17.47
C GLY A 256 -1.74 -10.02 -17.52
N GLU A 257 -0.60 -9.83 -16.85
CA GLU A 257 0.15 -8.57 -16.83
C GLU A 257 0.78 -8.26 -18.20
N LEU A 258 1.32 -9.26 -18.89
CA LEU A 258 1.78 -9.13 -20.28
C LEU A 258 0.65 -8.62 -21.18
N HIS A 259 -0.54 -9.23 -21.09
CA HIS A 259 -1.72 -8.81 -21.86
C HIS A 259 -2.23 -7.42 -21.44
N TYR A 260 -2.17 -7.07 -20.15
CA TYR A 260 -2.49 -5.73 -19.65
C TYR A 260 -1.54 -4.66 -20.24
N ARG A 261 -0.23 -4.87 -20.21
CA ARG A 261 0.78 -3.95 -20.75
C ARG A 261 0.63 -3.67 -22.24
N VAL A 262 0.20 -4.67 -23.02
CA VAL A 262 -0.12 -4.51 -24.46
C VAL A 262 -1.57 -4.07 -24.74
N GLN A 263 -2.31 -3.66 -23.70
CA GLN A 263 -3.70 -3.17 -23.75
C GLN A 263 -4.74 -4.19 -24.28
N LYS A 264 -4.49 -5.48 -24.06
CA LYS A 264 -5.35 -6.64 -24.35
C LYS A 264 -6.13 -7.08 -23.10
N TYR A 265 -7.08 -6.24 -22.68
CA TYR A 265 -7.71 -6.38 -21.36
C TYR A 265 -8.68 -7.56 -21.27
N GLU A 266 -9.36 -7.90 -22.36
CA GLU A 266 -10.23 -9.06 -22.45
C GLU A 266 -9.44 -10.38 -22.31
N GLU A 267 -8.26 -10.48 -22.94
CA GLU A 267 -7.32 -11.59 -22.71
C GLU A 267 -6.73 -11.57 -21.29
N ALA A 268 -6.36 -10.40 -20.75
CA ALA A 268 -5.84 -10.28 -19.38
C ALA A 268 -6.84 -10.79 -18.33
N LEU A 269 -8.12 -10.42 -18.44
CA LEU A 269 -9.21 -10.94 -17.60
C LEU A 269 -9.39 -12.45 -17.75
N CYS A 270 -9.14 -13.04 -18.93
CA CYS A 270 -9.17 -14.49 -19.11
C CYS A 270 -8.01 -15.18 -18.38
N CYS A 271 -6.81 -14.59 -18.41
CA CYS A 271 -5.64 -15.11 -17.71
C CYS A 271 -5.79 -15.01 -16.18
N TYR A 272 -6.19 -13.85 -15.66
CA TYR A 272 -6.40 -13.68 -14.23
C TYR A 272 -7.55 -14.55 -13.69
N ARG A 273 -8.62 -14.80 -14.46
CA ARG A 273 -9.66 -15.77 -14.05
C ARG A 273 -9.09 -17.18 -13.89
N LYS A 274 -8.28 -17.68 -14.83
CA LYS A 274 -7.61 -18.99 -14.69
C LYS A 274 -6.68 -19.04 -13.48
N ALA A 275 -5.96 -17.95 -13.20
CA ALA A 275 -5.15 -17.85 -11.99
C ALA A 275 -6.02 -17.91 -10.72
N LEU A 276 -7.20 -17.27 -10.72
CA LEU A 276 -8.14 -17.26 -9.59
C LEU A 276 -8.79 -18.62 -9.36
N ASP A 277 -9.19 -19.30 -10.43
CA ASP A 277 -9.76 -20.65 -10.40
C ASP A 277 -8.73 -21.65 -9.82
N LEU A 278 -7.46 -21.50 -10.18
CA LEU A 278 -6.36 -22.27 -9.59
C LEU A 278 -6.12 -21.87 -8.12
N ALA A 279 -6.08 -20.57 -7.79
CA ALA A 279 -5.87 -20.08 -6.43
C ALA A 279 -6.92 -20.63 -5.44
N LYS A 280 -8.20 -20.59 -5.82
CA LYS A 280 -9.32 -21.10 -5.00
C LYS A 280 -9.37 -22.63 -4.91
N SER A 281 -8.61 -23.35 -5.74
CA SER A 281 -8.43 -24.80 -5.61
C SER A 281 -7.35 -25.21 -4.60
N MET A 282 -6.68 -24.26 -3.95
CA MET A 282 -5.60 -24.49 -2.98
C MET A 282 -6.03 -24.05 -1.56
N GLU A 283 -5.74 -24.88 -0.57
CA GLU A 283 -6.31 -24.76 0.79
C GLU A 283 -5.82 -23.52 1.58
N ASP A 284 -4.68 -22.89 1.22
CA ASP A 284 -4.02 -21.80 1.99
C ASP A 284 -3.54 -20.60 1.13
N GLU A 285 -4.16 -20.34 -0.02
CA GLU A 285 -3.71 -19.30 -0.97
C GLU A 285 -4.67 -18.08 -1.07
N ASP A 286 -5.40 -17.76 0.01
CA ASP A 286 -6.37 -16.66 0.05
C ASP A 286 -5.73 -15.29 -0.29
N ALA A 287 -4.49 -15.06 0.15
CA ALA A 287 -3.73 -13.85 -0.17
C ALA A 287 -3.39 -13.74 -1.67
N LEU A 288 -3.15 -14.87 -2.35
CA LEU A 288 -2.95 -14.90 -3.80
C LEU A 288 -4.28 -14.65 -4.53
N ALA A 289 -5.39 -15.22 -4.03
CA ALA A 289 -6.73 -14.95 -4.57
C ALA A 289 -7.10 -13.46 -4.45
N MET A 290 -6.90 -12.82 -3.29
CA MET A 290 -7.08 -11.37 -3.12
C MET A 290 -6.24 -10.56 -4.11
N GLN A 291 -4.96 -10.90 -4.30
CA GLN A 291 -4.08 -10.21 -5.27
C GLN A 291 -4.62 -10.32 -6.70
N ILE A 292 -5.12 -11.50 -7.09
CA ILE A 292 -5.70 -11.73 -8.42
C ILE A 292 -7.02 -10.97 -8.60
N GLU A 293 -7.88 -10.91 -7.58
CA GLU A 293 -9.13 -10.14 -7.64
C GLU A 293 -8.87 -8.63 -7.73
N GLN A 294 -7.87 -8.11 -7.02
CA GLN A 294 -7.41 -6.72 -7.17
C GLN A 294 -6.87 -6.44 -8.58
N ASN A 295 -6.09 -7.36 -9.17
CA ASN A 295 -5.65 -7.23 -10.56
C ASN A 295 -6.84 -7.22 -11.54
N ILE A 296 -7.83 -8.09 -11.31
CA ILE A 296 -9.08 -8.13 -12.11
C ILE A 296 -9.83 -6.79 -12.05
N GLU A 297 -9.93 -6.14 -10.89
CA GLU A 297 -10.57 -4.82 -10.77
C GLU A 297 -9.77 -3.72 -11.47
N THR A 298 -8.44 -3.72 -11.34
CA THR A 298 -7.55 -2.79 -12.05
C THR A 298 -7.75 -2.87 -13.58
N VAL A 299 -7.93 -4.08 -14.13
CA VAL A 299 -8.24 -4.25 -15.57
C VAL A 299 -9.65 -3.74 -15.92
N LYS A 300 -10.67 -3.93 -15.07
CA LYS A 300 -12.02 -3.36 -15.29
C LYS A 300 -11.97 -1.84 -15.39
N GLU A 301 -11.24 -1.18 -14.49
CA GLU A 301 -11.10 0.28 -14.56
C GLU A 301 -10.31 0.71 -15.80
N ALA A 302 -9.26 -0.01 -16.20
CA ALA A 302 -8.54 0.28 -17.45
C ALA A 302 -9.42 0.14 -18.70
N ILE A 303 -10.36 -0.82 -18.74
CA ILE A 303 -11.39 -0.93 -19.79
C ILE A 303 -12.30 0.31 -19.78
N LYS A 304 -12.77 0.75 -18.60
CA LYS A 304 -13.60 1.95 -18.42
C LYS A 304 -12.86 3.23 -18.86
N VAL A 305 -11.60 3.40 -18.47
CA VAL A 305 -10.76 4.53 -18.90
C VAL A 305 -10.47 4.49 -20.40
N MET A 306 -10.22 3.32 -21.00
CA MET A 306 -10.10 3.19 -22.46
C MET A 306 -11.41 3.55 -23.18
N GLY A 307 -12.55 3.17 -22.62
CA GLY A 307 -13.88 3.56 -23.10
C GLY A 307 -14.07 5.08 -23.12
N ASP A 308 -13.66 5.78 -22.07
CA ASP A 308 -13.67 7.24 -22.02
C ASP A 308 -12.64 7.90 -22.96
N LEU A 309 -11.43 7.33 -23.08
CA LEU A 309 -10.40 7.81 -23.99
C LEU A 309 -10.91 7.79 -25.44
N LYS A 310 -11.66 6.74 -25.82
CA LYS A 310 -12.37 6.66 -27.11
C LYS A 310 -13.44 7.75 -27.29
N LYS A 311 -14.11 8.22 -26.21
CA LYS A 311 -15.05 9.35 -26.25
C LYS A 311 -14.32 10.69 -26.42
N GLU A 312 -13.26 10.92 -25.65
CA GLU A 312 -12.51 12.18 -25.71
C GLU A 312 -11.74 12.33 -27.03
N GLU A 313 -11.29 11.23 -27.64
CA GLU A 313 -10.79 11.24 -29.03
C GLU A 313 -11.83 11.77 -30.03
N GLN A 314 -13.11 11.45 -29.85
CA GLN A 314 -14.19 11.97 -30.71
C GLN A 314 -14.48 13.45 -30.43
N ASN A 315 -14.39 13.88 -29.16
CA ASN A 315 -14.46 15.29 -28.78
C ASN A 315 -13.32 16.10 -29.44
N LEU A 316 -12.08 15.63 -29.36
CA LEU A 316 -10.93 16.24 -30.03
C LEU A 316 -11.12 16.32 -31.56
N LYS A 317 -11.66 15.25 -32.18
CA LYS A 317 -11.99 15.25 -33.63
C LYS A 317 -13.08 16.29 -33.97
N LYS A 318 -14.03 16.58 -33.06
CA LYS A 318 -15.02 17.66 -33.20
C LYS A 318 -14.38 19.05 -33.04
N LEU A 319 -13.61 19.26 -31.98
CA LEU A 319 -12.88 20.51 -31.70
C LEU A 319 -11.86 20.85 -32.81
N THR A 320 -11.32 19.83 -33.50
CA THR A 320 -10.46 20.00 -34.69
C THR A 320 -11.23 20.64 -35.85
N ARG A 321 -12.44 20.14 -36.14
CA ARG A 321 -13.31 20.71 -37.19
C ARG A 321 -13.75 22.13 -36.84
N GLU A 322 -14.16 22.37 -35.59
CA GLU A 322 -14.55 23.70 -35.12
C GLU A 322 -13.41 24.71 -35.26
N MET A 323 -12.19 24.35 -34.88
CA MET A 323 -10.99 25.18 -35.09
C MET A 323 -10.74 25.49 -36.58
N THR A 324 -10.87 24.51 -37.49
CA THR A 324 -10.71 24.79 -38.93
C THR A 324 -11.73 25.80 -39.46
N SER A 325 -12.94 25.84 -38.90
CA SER A 325 -13.95 26.86 -39.23
C SER A 325 -13.74 28.21 -38.51
N ALA A 326 -13.02 28.22 -37.39
CA ALA A 326 -12.75 29.41 -36.58
C ALA A 326 -11.42 30.10 -36.94
N LYS A 327 -10.58 29.50 -37.79
CA LYS A 327 -9.25 30.00 -38.18
C LYS A 327 -9.32 31.41 -38.78
N GLY A 328 -8.44 32.30 -38.32
CA GLY A 328 -8.44 33.73 -38.68
C GLY A 328 -9.51 34.57 -37.98
N THR A 329 -10.39 33.98 -37.15
CA THR A 329 -11.41 34.71 -36.38
C THR A 329 -11.00 34.89 -34.92
N ALA A 330 -11.64 35.81 -34.20
CA ALA A 330 -11.47 35.98 -32.76
C ALA A 330 -11.79 34.72 -31.93
N ARG A 331 -12.42 33.68 -32.52
CA ARG A 331 -12.70 32.41 -31.84
C ARG A 331 -11.53 31.41 -31.92
N GLU A 332 -10.54 31.60 -32.81
CA GLU A 332 -9.44 30.66 -33.03
C GLU A 332 -8.67 30.32 -31.74
N ARG A 333 -8.23 31.34 -30.99
CA ARG A 333 -7.49 31.16 -29.73
C ARG A 333 -8.30 30.37 -28.69
N LYS A 334 -9.63 30.56 -28.64
CA LYS A 334 -10.53 29.81 -27.75
C LYS A 334 -10.59 28.33 -28.16
N CYS A 335 -10.77 28.05 -29.46
CA CYS A 335 -10.80 26.68 -29.97
C CYS A 335 -9.47 25.94 -29.72
N LEU A 336 -8.33 26.61 -29.90
CA LEU A 336 -7.01 26.06 -29.59
C LEU A 336 -6.83 25.74 -28.09
N LEU A 337 -7.30 26.62 -27.19
CA LEU A 337 -7.27 26.33 -25.74
C LEU A 337 -8.17 25.14 -25.37
N GLN A 338 -9.34 25.00 -26.00
CA GLN A 338 -10.22 23.84 -25.79
C GLN A 338 -9.61 22.53 -26.32
N GLN A 339 -8.90 22.57 -27.46
CA GLN A 339 -8.11 21.42 -27.94
C GLN A 339 -6.97 21.06 -26.99
N ASN A 340 -6.29 22.06 -26.41
CA ASN A 340 -5.18 21.84 -25.48
C ASN A 340 -5.65 21.07 -24.22
N ALA A 341 -6.73 21.53 -23.58
CA ALA A 341 -7.32 20.85 -22.42
C ALA A 341 -7.88 19.44 -22.75
N SER A 342 -8.44 19.25 -23.95
CA SER A 342 -8.87 17.93 -24.45
C SER A 342 -7.66 16.98 -24.62
N LEU A 343 -6.55 17.49 -25.16
CA LEU A 343 -5.28 16.75 -25.30
C LEU A 343 -4.64 16.43 -23.95
N ASP A 344 -4.72 17.31 -22.95
CA ASP A 344 -4.26 17.01 -21.59
C ASP A 344 -5.09 15.89 -20.95
N CYS A 345 -6.41 15.92 -21.12
CA CYS A 345 -7.29 14.85 -20.64
C CYS A 345 -6.95 13.49 -21.30
N LEU A 346 -6.61 13.51 -22.60
CA LEU A 346 -6.21 12.33 -23.38
C LEU A 346 -4.82 11.81 -23.03
N ILE A 347 -3.83 12.69 -22.85
CA ILE A 347 -2.48 12.34 -22.36
C ILE A 347 -2.61 11.62 -21.02
N GLU A 348 -3.37 12.19 -20.09
CA GLU A 348 -3.53 11.62 -18.75
C GLU A 348 -4.33 10.31 -18.77
N LYS A 349 -5.44 10.23 -19.53
CA LYS A 349 -6.14 8.93 -19.69
C LYS A 349 -5.27 7.88 -20.41
N SER A 350 -4.31 8.28 -21.23
CA SER A 350 -3.34 7.35 -21.84
C SER A 350 -2.29 6.88 -20.83
N ARG A 351 -1.84 7.77 -19.93
CA ARG A 351 -0.91 7.47 -18.84
C ARG A 351 -1.50 6.45 -17.87
N MET A 352 -2.74 6.67 -17.41
CA MET A 352 -3.48 5.76 -16.52
C MET A 352 -3.55 4.32 -17.05
N ILE A 353 -3.61 4.13 -18.37
CA ILE A 353 -3.76 2.80 -19.01
C ILE A 353 -2.49 2.34 -19.74
N LEU A 354 -1.33 2.92 -19.42
CA LEU A 354 -0.01 2.56 -19.98
C LEU A 354 0.06 2.61 -21.53
N ALA A 355 -0.80 3.38 -22.18
CA ALA A 355 -0.91 3.50 -23.64
C ALA A 355 0.11 4.49 -24.21
N TRP A 356 1.40 4.27 -23.95
CA TRP A 356 2.50 5.22 -24.23
C TRP A 356 2.62 5.65 -25.70
N LEU A 357 2.23 4.79 -26.66
CA LEU A 357 2.18 5.15 -28.09
C LEU A 357 1.07 6.17 -28.40
N LYS A 358 -0.09 6.07 -27.74
CA LYS A 358 -1.15 7.09 -27.83
C LYS A 358 -0.75 8.37 -27.09
N LEU A 359 -0.10 8.26 -25.93
CA LEU A 359 0.44 9.41 -25.21
C LEU A 359 1.41 10.19 -26.11
N LEU A 360 2.30 9.50 -26.84
CA LEU A 360 3.19 10.11 -27.83
C LEU A 360 2.44 10.82 -28.98
N GLU A 361 1.37 10.21 -29.51
CA GLU A 361 0.52 10.81 -30.55
C GLU A 361 -0.16 12.10 -30.05
N PHE A 362 -0.74 12.07 -28.85
CA PHE A 362 -1.41 13.21 -28.24
C PHE A 362 -0.41 14.30 -27.83
N ALA A 363 0.77 13.95 -27.31
CA ALA A 363 1.82 14.91 -26.99
C ALA A 363 2.43 15.56 -28.26
N LYS A 364 2.68 14.78 -29.33
CA LYS A 364 3.01 15.32 -30.67
C LYS A 364 1.88 16.21 -31.26
N ARG A 365 0.64 16.12 -30.78
CA ARG A 365 -0.44 17.08 -31.09
C ARG A 365 -0.44 18.29 -30.15
N LYS A 366 -0.24 18.11 -28.84
CA LYS A 366 -0.13 19.21 -27.85
C LYS A 366 0.98 20.19 -28.26
N LYS A 367 2.14 19.69 -28.74
CA LYS A 367 3.22 20.50 -29.34
C LYS A 367 2.68 21.51 -30.34
N ARG A 368 1.99 21.01 -31.37
CA ARG A 368 1.45 21.83 -32.49
C ARG A 368 0.40 22.85 -32.02
N VAL A 369 -0.45 22.48 -31.06
CA VAL A 369 -1.45 23.39 -30.48
C VAL A 369 -0.79 24.49 -29.63
N ALA A 370 0.22 24.14 -28.82
CA ALA A 370 0.97 25.11 -28.01
C ALA A 370 1.77 26.10 -28.87
N SER A 371 2.45 25.62 -29.93
CA SER A 371 3.10 26.46 -30.93
C SER A 371 2.11 27.44 -31.59
N ALA A 372 0.90 26.97 -31.96
CA ALA A 372 -0.14 27.82 -32.55
C ALA A 372 -0.77 28.82 -31.56
N LEU A 373 -0.73 28.55 -30.25
CA LEU A 373 -1.11 29.49 -29.19
C LEU A 373 -0.03 30.54 -28.89
N CYS A 374 1.18 30.36 -29.43
CA CYS A 374 2.42 31.04 -29.02
C CYS A 374 2.70 30.91 -27.51
N ASP A 375 2.31 29.79 -26.91
CA ASP A 375 2.39 29.53 -25.47
C ASP A 375 3.61 28.63 -25.18
N LYS A 376 4.71 29.26 -24.75
CA LYS A 376 5.98 28.58 -24.49
C LYS A 376 5.91 27.59 -23.33
N GLU A 377 5.07 27.84 -22.33
CA GLU A 377 4.94 26.97 -21.17
C GLU A 377 4.27 25.65 -21.58
N LYS A 378 3.12 25.73 -22.26
CA LYS A 378 2.42 24.55 -22.81
C LYS A 378 3.23 23.82 -23.88
N LEU A 379 4.19 24.50 -24.50
CA LEU A 379 5.16 23.89 -25.42
C LEU A 379 6.19 23.07 -24.64
N GLY A 380 6.73 23.60 -23.53
CA GLY A 380 7.52 22.85 -22.55
C GLY A 380 6.79 21.60 -22.05
N ASP A 381 5.55 21.73 -21.58
CA ASP A 381 4.75 20.59 -21.09
C ASP A 381 4.60 19.49 -22.16
N SER A 382 4.47 19.90 -23.43
CA SER A 382 4.37 18.97 -24.54
C SER A 382 5.70 18.26 -24.81
N PHE A 383 6.84 18.91 -24.58
CA PHE A 383 8.16 18.30 -24.67
C PHE A 383 8.42 17.33 -23.51
N LEU A 384 7.98 17.64 -22.28
CA LEU A 384 7.96 16.67 -21.18
C LEU A 384 7.17 15.42 -21.54
N ALA A 385 5.93 15.55 -22.00
CA ALA A 385 5.06 14.41 -22.33
C ALA A 385 5.58 13.58 -23.53
N ILE A 386 6.25 14.21 -24.51
CA ILE A 386 6.95 13.48 -25.59
C ILE A 386 8.17 12.73 -25.03
N GLY A 387 8.94 13.35 -24.13
CA GLY A 387 10.06 12.71 -23.43
C GLY A 387 9.60 11.47 -22.66
N GLU A 388 8.63 11.64 -21.75
CA GLU A 388 8.03 10.56 -20.94
C GLU A 388 7.56 9.38 -21.80
N SER A 389 6.91 9.67 -22.93
CA SER A 389 6.51 8.65 -23.89
C SER A 389 7.72 7.83 -24.38
N TYR A 390 8.80 8.49 -24.81
CA TYR A 390 10.01 7.80 -25.27
C TYR A 390 10.78 7.11 -24.14
N GLN A 391 10.84 7.67 -22.94
CA GLN A 391 11.40 7.01 -21.75
C GLN A 391 10.67 5.69 -21.47
N LYS A 392 9.34 5.74 -21.35
CA LYS A 392 8.55 4.55 -21.04
C LYS A 392 8.54 3.53 -22.19
N ILE A 393 8.81 3.93 -23.43
CA ILE A 393 9.04 3.05 -24.60
C ILE A 393 10.53 2.55 -24.68
N ARG A 394 11.40 2.89 -23.71
CA ARG A 394 12.85 2.60 -23.70
C ARG A 394 13.66 3.17 -24.88
N LYS A 395 13.19 4.25 -25.51
CA LYS A 395 13.94 5.00 -26.54
C LYS A 395 14.69 6.18 -25.91
N PHE A 396 15.58 5.85 -24.97
CA PHE A 396 16.27 6.78 -24.05
C PHE A 396 16.95 7.97 -24.77
N ASN A 397 17.75 7.73 -25.80
CA ASN A 397 18.36 8.78 -26.63
C ASN A 397 17.33 9.80 -27.19
N ARG A 398 16.17 9.34 -27.64
CA ARG A 398 15.09 10.23 -28.11
C ARG A 398 14.43 10.95 -26.94
N SER A 399 14.26 10.28 -25.80
CA SER A 399 13.73 10.88 -24.57
C SER A 399 14.57 12.06 -24.07
N ILE A 400 15.89 11.88 -23.95
CA ILE A 400 16.82 12.94 -23.50
C ILE A 400 16.75 14.15 -24.42
N LYS A 401 16.73 13.95 -25.75
CA LYS A 401 16.55 15.04 -26.73
C LYS A 401 15.28 15.85 -26.49
N TRP A 402 14.18 15.22 -26.07
CA TRP A 402 12.92 15.92 -25.80
C TRP A 402 12.89 16.60 -24.42
N TYR A 403 13.41 15.96 -23.37
CA TYR A 403 13.54 16.62 -22.08
C TYR A 403 14.53 17.80 -22.10
N MET A 404 15.62 17.73 -22.87
CA MET A 404 16.53 18.86 -23.09
C MET A 404 15.83 20.04 -23.76
N LYS A 405 15.09 19.82 -24.86
CA LYS A 405 14.25 20.88 -25.46
C LYS A 405 13.25 21.47 -24.47
N SER A 406 12.70 20.65 -23.57
CA SER A 406 11.81 21.11 -22.49
C SER A 406 12.52 22.03 -21.51
N TRP A 407 13.68 21.62 -21.02
CA TRP A 407 14.52 22.41 -20.11
C TRP A 407 14.92 23.74 -20.75
N GLU A 408 15.39 23.74 -21.99
CA GLU A 408 15.71 24.95 -22.77
C GLU A 408 14.49 25.88 -22.91
N THR A 409 13.31 25.30 -23.14
CA THR A 409 12.06 26.07 -23.29
C THR A 409 11.66 26.75 -21.98
N TYR A 410 11.62 26.00 -20.87
CA TYR A 410 11.33 26.55 -19.53
C TYR A 410 12.39 27.58 -19.09
N LYS A 411 13.67 27.33 -19.38
CA LYS A 411 14.78 28.29 -19.18
C LYS A 411 14.58 29.58 -19.97
N SER A 412 14.07 29.49 -21.19
CA SER A 412 13.76 30.65 -22.04
C SER A 412 12.55 31.50 -21.59
N ILE A 413 11.86 31.09 -20.52
CA ILE A 413 10.78 31.85 -19.85
C ILE A 413 11.01 32.06 -18.34
N GLY A 414 12.11 31.55 -17.77
CA GLY A 414 12.40 31.66 -16.34
C GLY A 414 11.56 30.74 -15.44
N ASN A 415 10.82 29.77 -15.98
CA ASN A 415 10.11 28.79 -15.17
C ASN A 415 11.14 27.80 -14.58
N LEU A 416 11.46 27.93 -13.28
CA LEU A 416 12.46 27.11 -12.59
C LEU A 416 11.92 25.71 -12.24
N GLU A 417 10.62 25.58 -11.96
CA GLU A 417 9.95 24.31 -11.66
C GLU A 417 10.08 23.31 -12.81
N GLY A 418 9.69 23.74 -14.02
CA GLY A 418 9.82 22.96 -15.24
C GLY A 418 11.27 22.65 -15.63
N GLN A 419 12.22 23.51 -15.28
CA GLN A 419 13.65 23.23 -15.45
C GLN A 419 14.12 22.11 -14.51
N ALA A 420 13.81 22.18 -13.22
CA ALA A 420 14.19 21.14 -12.26
C ALA A 420 13.50 19.80 -12.57
N LEU A 421 12.20 19.81 -12.88
CA LEU A 421 11.45 18.62 -13.31
C LEU A 421 12.03 17.99 -14.59
N ALA A 422 12.41 18.80 -15.59
CA ALA A 422 13.08 18.29 -16.79
C ALA A 422 14.44 17.65 -16.47
N LYS A 423 15.18 18.17 -15.48
CA LYS A 423 16.49 17.62 -15.06
C LYS A 423 16.37 16.30 -14.28
N ILE A 424 15.39 16.17 -13.37
CA ILE A 424 15.04 14.87 -12.76
C ILE A 424 14.68 13.86 -13.85
N ASN A 425 13.85 14.25 -14.82
CA ASN A 425 13.44 13.34 -15.89
C ASN A 425 14.59 12.96 -16.84
N ILE A 426 15.58 13.83 -17.06
CA ILE A 426 16.84 13.46 -17.74
C ILE A 426 17.63 12.44 -16.89
N GLY A 427 17.78 12.68 -15.59
CA GLY A 427 18.50 11.76 -14.70
C GLY A 427 17.85 10.38 -14.62
N ASN A 428 16.51 10.32 -14.52
CA ASN A 428 15.73 9.09 -14.55
C ASN A 428 15.89 8.29 -15.85
N VAL A 429 16.18 8.95 -16.98
CA VAL A 429 16.49 8.26 -18.23
C VAL A 429 17.93 7.77 -18.25
N LEU A 430 18.88 8.58 -17.76
CA LEU A 430 20.30 8.24 -17.73
C LEU A 430 20.60 7.07 -16.78
N ASP A 431 19.86 6.94 -15.68
CA ASP A 431 20.00 5.79 -14.77
C ASP A 431 19.58 4.47 -15.43
N SER A 432 18.39 4.44 -16.06
CA SER A 432 17.89 3.27 -16.83
C SER A 432 18.63 3.01 -18.16
N ASP A 433 19.46 3.95 -18.63
CA ASP A 433 20.39 3.81 -19.77
C ASP A 433 21.80 3.36 -19.31
N GLY A 434 22.03 3.22 -17.99
CA GLY A 434 23.30 2.78 -17.39
C GLY A 434 24.33 3.90 -17.17
N ASN A 435 24.01 5.16 -17.50
CA ASN A 435 24.88 6.31 -17.29
C ASN A 435 24.64 6.96 -15.91
N TRP A 436 24.91 6.19 -14.85
CA TRP A 436 24.66 6.56 -13.46
C TRP A 436 25.36 7.87 -13.04
N THR A 437 26.53 8.17 -13.62
CA THR A 437 27.24 9.43 -13.36
C THR A 437 26.52 10.64 -13.96
N GLY A 438 26.07 10.54 -15.22
CA GLY A 438 25.25 11.60 -15.83
C GLY A 438 23.88 11.73 -15.19
N ALA A 439 23.34 10.63 -14.64
CA ALA A 439 22.12 10.67 -13.84
C ALA A 439 22.31 11.50 -12.57
N LEU A 440 23.37 11.24 -11.80
CA LEU A 440 23.72 11.97 -10.60
C LEU A 440 23.95 13.47 -10.88
N ASP A 441 24.71 13.82 -11.92
CA ASP A 441 24.92 15.21 -12.36
C ASP A 441 23.59 15.94 -12.63
N ALA A 442 22.64 15.25 -13.28
CA ALA A 442 21.32 15.79 -13.59
C ALA A 442 20.43 15.95 -12.35
N PHE A 443 20.49 15.02 -11.39
CA PHE A 443 19.81 15.16 -10.10
C PHE A 443 20.41 16.31 -9.26
N GLU A 444 21.74 16.47 -9.24
CA GLU A 444 22.40 17.61 -8.57
C GLU A 444 22.05 18.96 -9.21
N GLU A 445 21.90 19.02 -10.53
CA GLU A 445 21.44 20.23 -11.21
C GLU A 445 19.97 20.55 -10.88
N SER A 446 19.09 19.54 -10.84
CA SER A 446 17.71 19.70 -10.39
C SER A 446 17.64 20.17 -8.93
N TYR A 447 18.43 19.58 -8.03
CA TYR A 447 18.48 19.96 -6.62
C TYR A 447 18.90 21.43 -6.45
N ARG A 448 19.92 21.88 -7.19
CA ARG A 448 20.34 23.30 -7.19
C ARG A 448 19.24 24.25 -7.69
N ILE A 449 18.59 23.93 -8.80
CA ILE A 449 17.51 24.76 -9.37
C ILE A 449 16.29 24.78 -8.44
N SER A 450 15.94 23.66 -7.81
CA SER A 450 14.81 23.57 -6.87
C SER A 450 15.09 24.20 -5.50
N ILE A 451 16.36 24.38 -5.09
CA ILE A 451 16.74 25.29 -4.00
C ILE A 451 16.52 26.75 -4.42
N GLU A 452 17.05 27.17 -5.58
CA GLU A 452 16.90 28.54 -6.10
C GLU A 452 15.42 28.95 -6.26
N ALA A 453 14.58 28.01 -6.66
CA ALA A 453 13.13 28.19 -6.81
C ALA A 453 12.31 28.06 -5.50
N ASN A 454 12.93 27.61 -4.39
CA ASN A 454 12.27 27.18 -3.16
C ASN A 454 11.10 26.19 -3.39
N LEU A 455 11.41 25.03 -3.97
CA LEU A 455 10.44 23.96 -4.29
C LEU A 455 10.73 22.66 -3.51
N PRO A 456 10.27 22.52 -2.24
CA PRO A 456 10.60 21.38 -1.38
C PRO A 456 10.24 20.00 -1.95
N SER A 457 9.16 19.88 -2.73
CA SER A 457 8.76 18.63 -3.39
C SER A 457 9.77 18.14 -4.44
N ILE A 458 10.32 19.07 -5.22
CA ILE A 458 11.31 18.76 -6.26
C ILE A 458 12.70 18.60 -5.65
N GLN A 459 13.05 19.40 -4.64
CA GLN A 459 14.25 19.18 -3.82
C GLN A 459 14.25 17.76 -3.22
N LEU A 460 13.10 17.30 -2.73
CA LEU A 460 12.95 15.97 -2.15
C LEU A 460 13.16 14.87 -3.20
N SER A 461 12.45 14.93 -4.32
CA SER A 461 12.59 13.94 -5.40
C SER A 461 14.02 13.89 -5.96
N ALA A 462 14.70 15.04 -6.08
CA ALA A 462 16.12 15.05 -6.46
C ALA A 462 17.00 14.37 -5.42
N LEU A 463 16.81 14.65 -4.13
CA LEU A 463 17.58 14.02 -3.04
C LEU A 463 17.32 12.51 -2.93
N GLU A 464 16.07 12.06 -3.11
CA GLU A 464 15.69 10.63 -3.08
C GLU A 464 16.34 9.88 -4.24
N ASN A 465 16.34 10.45 -5.45
CA ASN A 465 17.06 9.89 -6.59
C ASN A 465 18.59 9.87 -6.41
N MET A 466 19.18 10.92 -5.82
CA MET A 466 20.60 10.92 -5.45
C MET A 466 20.91 9.85 -4.39
N HIS A 467 20.04 9.70 -3.39
CA HIS A 467 20.18 8.68 -2.34
C HIS A 467 20.15 7.28 -2.94
N TYR A 468 19.15 6.96 -3.78
CA TYR A 468 19.08 5.70 -4.53
C TYR A 468 20.32 5.46 -5.39
N SER A 469 20.78 6.49 -6.13
CA SER A 469 22.00 6.40 -6.96
C SER A 469 23.23 6.01 -6.14
N HIS A 470 23.47 6.70 -5.01
CA HIS A 470 24.58 6.38 -4.11
C HIS A 470 24.41 5.03 -3.40
N MET A 471 23.19 4.63 -3.07
CA MET A 471 22.86 3.37 -2.39
C MET A 471 23.04 2.14 -3.29
N ILE A 472 22.55 2.21 -4.54
CA ILE A 472 22.43 1.06 -5.45
C ILE A 472 23.50 1.03 -6.54
N ARG A 473 23.83 2.18 -7.15
CA ARG A 473 24.74 2.25 -8.30
C ARG A 473 26.21 2.43 -7.88
N PHE A 474 26.47 3.16 -6.80
CA PHE A 474 27.84 3.52 -6.37
C PHE A 474 28.32 2.89 -5.06
N ASP A 475 27.46 2.20 -4.31
CA ASP A 475 27.72 1.63 -2.96
C ASP A 475 28.35 2.65 -1.97
N ASN A 476 28.04 3.94 -2.13
CA ASN A 476 28.57 5.01 -1.30
C ASN A 476 27.69 5.22 -0.07
N VAL A 477 27.89 4.35 0.91
CA VAL A 477 27.16 4.31 2.19
C VAL A 477 27.21 5.64 2.95
N GLU A 478 28.31 6.38 2.87
CA GLU A 478 28.49 7.64 3.60
C GLU A 478 27.65 8.78 3.02
N GLU A 479 27.69 8.95 1.70
CA GLU A 479 26.91 9.99 1.02
C GLU A 479 25.42 9.62 0.96
N ALA A 480 25.07 8.35 0.74
CA ALA A 480 23.68 7.88 0.88
C ALA A 480 23.11 8.21 2.28
N ARG A 481 23.87 7.93 3.35
CA ARG A 481 23.50 8.27 4.73
C ARG A 481 23.48 9.79 4.99
N ARG A 482 24.27 10.60 4.28
CA ARG A 482 24.21 12.07 4.32
C ARG A 482 22.95 12.59 3.63
N LEU A 483 22.60 12.07 2.46
CA LEU A 483 21.41 12.43 1.69
C LEU A 483 20.13 12.03 2.43
N GLN A 484 20.08 10.87 3.08
CA GLN A 484 18.96 10.50 3.95
C GLN A 484 18.72 11.52 5.07
N ARG A 485 19.80 12.04 5.69
CA ARG A 485 19.70 13.12 6.70
C ARG A 485 19.24 14.46 6.12
N LEU A 486 19.30 14.66 4.80
CA LEU A 486 18.75 15.84 4.13
C LEU A 486 17.28 15.63 3.77
N ILE A 487 16.92 14.47 3.22
CA ILE A 487 15.54 13.99 3.00
C ILE A 487 14.73 14.12 4.30
N ASP A 488 15.25 13.56 5.40
CA ASP A 488 14.67 13.63 6.74
C ASP A 488 14.43 15.05 7.23
N LYS A 489 15.38 15.97 6.98
CA LYS A 489 15.27 17.37 7.41
C LYS A 489 14.25 18.13 6.56
N LEU A 490 14.21 17.87 5.26
CA LEU A 490 13.34 18.53 4.30
C LEU A 490 11.88 18.14 4.51
N LYS A 491 11.61 16.85 4.75
CA LYS A 491 10.29 16.37 5.22
C LYS A 491 9.90 17.11 6.51
N GLN A 492 10.80 17.14 7.51
CA GLN A 492 10.61 17.85 8.79
C GLN A 492 10.61 19.40 8.72
N SER A 493 10.86 20.02 7.57
CA SER A 493 10.73 21.47 7.36
C SER A 493 9.46 21.82 6.58
N GLY A 494 9.08 21.01 5.59
CA GLY A 494 7.80 21.15 4.87
C GLY A 494 6.60 21.11 5.82
N ASP A 495 6.61 20.17 6.79
CA ASP A 495 5.61 20.11 7.87
C ASP A 495 5.45 21.45 8.62
N LYS A 496 6.57 22.16 8.85
CA LYS A 496 6.63 23.40 9.65
C LYS A 496 6.36 24.67 8.85
N GLU A 497 6.49 24.64 7.52
CA GLU A 497 6.07 25.75 6.67
C GLU A 497 4.56 25.68 6.39
N LEU A 498 3.98 24.48 6.32
CA LEU A 498 2.54 24.28 6.38
C LEU A 498 1.93 24.84 7.68
N GLU A 499 2.59 24.62 8.83
CA GLU A 499 2.17 25.24 10.09
C GLU A 499 2.27 26.77 10.09
N ARG A 500 3.31 27.36 9.48
CA ARG A 500 3.50 28.82 9.44
C ARG A 500 2.59 29.56 8.47
N HIS A 501 2.26 28.98 7.31
CA HIS A 501 1.36 29.65 6.38
C HIS A 501 -0.08 29.76 6.91
N ASN A 502 -0.47 28.89 7.85
CA ASN A 502 -1.73 29.03 8.62
C ASN A 502 -1.65 30.08 9.77
N VAL A 503 -0.53 30.80 9.91
CA VAL A 503 -0.27 31.82 10.94
C VAL A 503 0.10 33.18 10.28
N ALA A 504 -0.02 33.29 8.96
CA ALA A 504 0.41 34.45 8.18
C ALA A 504 -0.73 35.45 7.82
N GLU A 505 -1.97 35.18 8.23
CA GLU A 505 -3.09 36.14 8.18
C GLU A 505 -3.54 36.52 9.61
N ASP A 506 -2.70 37.26 10.33
CA ASP A 506 -3.11 38.37 11.22
C ASP A 506 -1.89 39.01 11.92
N CYS A 507 -1.57 40.27 11.61
CA CYS A 507 -0.52 41.04 12.28
C CYS A 507 -0.66 42.57 12.09
N CYS A 508 -1.72 43.16 12.66
CA CYS A 508 -1.84 44.59 13.03
C CYS A 508 -3.13 44.77 13.87
N SER A 509 -3.15 45.39 15.05
CA SER A 509 -2.07 45.91 15.92
C SER A 509 -2.58 46.04 17.38
N GLU A 510 -1.64 46.25 18.32
CA GLU A 510 -1.82 46.74 19.71
C GLU A 510 -2.98 47.77 19.90
N THR A 511 -3.76 47.84 20.99
CA THR A 511 -3.67 47.24 22.36
C THR A 511 -5.03 47.08 23.07
N ASP A 512 -5.08 46.10 24.00
CA ASP A 512 -5.72 46.06 25.33
C ASP A 512 -7.24 45.85 25.60
N THR A 513 -7.43 44.83 26.44
CA THR A 513 -8.50 44.54 27.43
C THR A 513 -9.87 43.98 27.01
N GLU A 514 -9.99 42.65 27.21
CA GLU A 514 -11.08 41.97 27.95
C GLU A 514 -12.48 41.92 27.30
N GLY A 515 -12.61 41.04 26.29
CA GLY A 515 -13.89 40.60 25.70
C GLY A 515 -14.37 39.23 26.21
N ASN A 516 -15.68 39.03 26.22
CA ASN A 516 -16.36 37.86 26.80
C ASN A 516 -17.02 36.97 25.70
N ASP A 517 -17.45 35.77 26.10
CA ASP A 517 -18.55 34.97 25.53
C ASP A 517 -18.48 34.26 24.15
N HIS A 518 -18.69 32.94 24.25
CA HIS A 518 -19.59 32.07 23.47
C HIS A 518 -19.49 31.88 21.93
N LEU A 519 -19.07 30.65 21.57
CA LEU A 519 -19.79 29.66 20.73
C LEU A 519 -20.32 30.05 19.33
N SER A 520 -19.77 29.41 18.29
CA SER A 520 -20.56 28.52 17.41
C SER A 520 -19.67 27.66 16.50
N GLU A 521 -20.09 26.42 16.21
CA GLU A 521 -19.44 25.52 15.23
C GLU A 521 -20.13 25.59 13.87
N SER A 522 -19.38 25.41 12.77
CA SER A 522 -19.93 24.74 11.58
C SER A 522 -18.87 24.13 10.64
N ARG A 523 -18.54 22.85 10.90
CA ARG A 523 -18.46 21.76 9.91
C ARG A 523 -17.23 21.60 8.97
N TYR A 524 -16.63 20.41 9.12
CA TYR A 524 -16.07 19.48 8.11
C TYR A 524 -14.94 19.93 7.16
N ASN A 525 -13.83 19.18 7.20
CA ASN A 525 -13.62 18.15 6.16
C ASN A 525 -12.64 17.04 6.57
N ALA A 526 -12.73 15.89 5.90
CA ALA A 526 -11.87 14.72 6.09
C ALA A 526 -10.70 14.67 5.08
N ARG A 527 -9.74 13.75 5.29
CA ARG A 527 -8.68 13.40 4.33
C ARG A 527 -8.51 11.89 4.27
N CYS A 528 -8.36 11.34 3.07
CA CYS A 528 -7.74 10.04 2.80
C CYS A 528 -7.07 10.08 1.42
N SER A 529 -5.79 9.68 1.38
CA SER A 529 -5.07 9.07 0.25
C SER A 529 -4.94 9.84 -1.09
N PRO A 530 -4.01 9.44 -1.98
CA PRO A 530 -3.63 10.26 -3.14
C PRO A 530 -4.38 9.87 -4.42
N GLU A 531 -4.92 10.86 -5.14
CA GLU A 531 -5.43 10.72 -6.50
C GLU A 531 -4.93 11.82 -7.44
N MET A 532 -4.97 11.54 -8.74
CA MET A 532 -4.35 12.33 -9.81
C MET A 532 -5.11 13.64 -10.08
N SER A 533 -4.38 14.71 -10.41
CA SER A 533 -4.95 16.05 -10.56
C SER A 533 -5.66 16.27 -11.89
N LYS A 534 -6.97 16.54 -11.86
CA LYS A 534 -7.72 17.08 -13.01
C LYS A 534 -8.55 18.31 -12.68
N TRP A 535 -8.11 19.45 -13.18
CA TRP A 535 -8.99 20.59 -13.45
C TRP A 535 -10.07 20.21 -14.48
N ASN A 536 -11.32 20.68 -14.29
CA ASN A 536 -11.87 21.69 -15.21
C ASN A 536 -13.20 22.32 -14.78
N SER A 537 -13.17 23.66 -14.70
CA SER A 537 -14.16 24.64 -15.16
C SER A 537 -15.59 24.17 -15.57
N SER A 538 -16.62 24.64 -14.85
CA SER A 538 -17.71 25.52 -15.37
C SER A 538 -18.90 25.64 -14.41
N ARG A 539 -19.87 26.56 -14.53
CA ARG A 539 -19.89 28.01 -14.87
C ARG A 539 -21.32 28.56 -14.66
N SER A 540 -21.45 29.79 -14.12
CA SER A 540 -22.59 30.73 -14.23
C SER A 540 -24.01 30.35 -13.74
N LYS A 541 -24.51 31.15 -12.77
CA LYS A 541 -25.74 32.00 -12.81
C LYS A 541 -25.65 32.96 -11.59
N SER A 542 -25.74 34.31 -11.58
CA SER A 542 -26.23 35.41 -12.45
C SER A 542 -27.55 36.02 -11.96
N VAL A 543 -27.71 37.36 -12.13
CA VAL A 543 -28.83 38.25 -11.70
C VAL A 543 -28.72 38.70 -10.24
N ALA A 544 -28.84 39.99 -9.86
CA ALA A 544 -28.67 41.32 -10.51
C ALA A 544 -28.53 42.39 -9.38
N SER A 545 -28.45 43.73 -9.55
CA SER A 545 -28.63 44.66 -10.68
C SER A 545 -28.13 46.07 -10.29
N VAL A 546 -27.53 46.84 -11.23
CA VAL A 546 -27.52 48.34 -11.31
C VAL A 546 -26.69 49.03 -10.19
N GLU A 547 -25.97 50.15 -10.40
CA GLU A 547 -26.05 51.23 -11.41
C GLU A 547 -24.70 51.59 -12.07
N GLU A 548 -24.70 52.54 -13.01
CA GLU A 548 -23.58 52.89 -13.91
C GLU A 548 -22.78 54.13 -13.46
N LEU A 549 -21.54 54.28 -13.95
CA LEU A 549 -21.00 55.54 -14.53
C LEU A 549 -19.60 55.32 -15.17
N ASN A 550 -19.15 56.28 -16.00
CA ASN A 550 -18.12 56.09 -17.04
C ASN A 550 -16.80 56.88 -16.83
N ASP A 551 -15.89 56.67 -17.80
CA ASP A 551 -14.88 57.60 -18.35
C ASP A 551 -13.52 57.81 -17.63
N ASP A 552 -12.54 57.02 -18.10
CA ASP A 552 -11.36 57.46 -18.90
C ASP A 552 -10.33 58.51 -18.43
N VAL A 553 -9.10 58.34 -18.95
CA VAL A 553 -7.90 59.23 -18.94
C VAL A 553 -7.01 59.25 -17.67
N PRO A 554 -5.71 58.91 -17.79
CA PRO A 554 -4.69 59.08 -16.73
C PRO A 554 -3.82 60.35 -16.93
N LEU A 555 -3.21 60.90 -15.86
CA LEU A 555 -1.89 61.58 -15.96
C LEU A 555 -1.17 61.86 -14.63
N ILE A 556 0.14 61.92 -14.78
CA ILE A 556 1.27 62.11 -13.87
C ILE A 556 1.35 63.50 -13.20
N SER A 557 1.66 63.57 -11.90
CA SER A 557 2.75 64.39 -11.32
C SER A 557 2.97 64.04 -9.82
N LEU A 558 4.17 63.78 -9.28
CA LEU A 558 5.47 64.52 -9.19
C LEU A 558 5.51 65.65 -8.13
N ILE A 559 6.73 65.90 -7.62
CA ILE A 559 7.11 66.76 -6.47
C ILE A 559 6.87 66.07 -5.10
N GLY A 560 7.81 66.02 -4.14
CA GLY A 560 9.26 66.30 -4.20
C GLY A 560 9.80 67.27 -3.13
N SER A 561 10.99 66.97 -2.60
CA SER A 561 11.72 67.71 -1.53
C SER A 561 11.08 67.65 -0.12
N GLY A 562 11.79 67.93 0.98
CA GLY A 562 13.17 68.42 1.08
C GLY A 562 13.83 68.15 2.44
N LYS A 563 15.14 68.39 2.52
CA LYS A 563 16.00 68.16 3.71
C LYS A 563 15.72 69.20 4.81
N ASN A 564 15.99 68.85 6.08
CA ASN A 564 17.14 69.41 6.81
C ASN A 564 17.38 68.76 8.20
N SER A 565 18.64 68.83 8.66
CA SER A 565 19.12 68.43 9.99
C SER A 565 19.28 69.64 10.93
N PRO A 566 19.57 69.44 12.24
CA PRO A 566 20.98 69.62 12.65
C PRO A 566 21.49 68.81 13.88
N LYS A 567 22.80 68.48 13.87
CA LYS A 567 23.90 68.69 14.89
C LYS A 567 23.55 68.69 16.42
N MET A 568 24.43 68.30 17.37
CA MET A 568 25.91 68.15 17.39
C MET A 568 26.46 67.43 18.67
N LYS A 569 27.67 66.80 18.57
CA LYS A 569 28.67 66.48 19.65
C LYS A 569 28.22 65.52 20.80
N SER A 570 29.10 64.85 21.56
CA SER A 570 30.56 65.02 21.82
C SER A 570 31.41 63.73 21.63
N ALA A 571 32.54 63.56 22.34
CA ALA A 571 33.88 63.43 21.73
C ALA A 571 34.94 62.59 22.51
N GLN A 572 36.17 62.50 21.94
CA GLN A 572 37.47 61.98 22.50
C GLN A 572 37.65 60.44 22.58
N SER A 573 38.87 59.84 22.71
CA SER A 573 40.15 59.88 21.94
C SER A 573 41.26 59.15 22.76
N GLY A 574 42.29 58.43 22.26
CA GLY A 574 42.76 58.03 20.90
C GLY A 574 44.25 57.52 20.95
N LYS A 575 44.85 57.14 19.79
CA LYS A 575 46.26 56.63 19.56
C LYS A 575 46.48 55.13 19.95
N GLN A 576 47.48 54.35 19.46
CA GLN A 576 48.70 54.64 18.69
C GLN A 576 49.29 53.41 17.89
N ASN A 577 49.89 53.64 16.70
CA ASN A 577 51.08 53.00 16.05
C ASN A 577 51.26 51.51 15.56
N ILE A 578 51.67 51.39 14.28
CA ILE A 578 52.84 50.64 13.68
C ILE A 578 52.73 49.20 13.07
N TYR A 579 53.22 49.10 11.80
CA TYR A 579 53.77 48.01 10.93
C TYR A 579 53.81 46.51 11.38
N THR A 580 53.65 45.51 10.49
CA THR A 580 54.51 45.19 9.30
C THR A 580 53.80 44.39 8.15
N GLN A 581 54.52 44.10 7.05
CA GLN A 581 54.08 43.41 5.79
C GLN A 581 54.82 42.04 5.61
N PRO A 582 54.78 41.22 4.50
CA PRO A 582 54.67 41.58 3.06
C PRO A 582 53.98 40.65 2.00
N THR A 583 53.54 41.24 0.88
CA THR A 583 53.42 40.67 -0.52
C THR A 583 52.43 39.51 -0.82
N LYS A 584 51.83 39.28 -2.02
CA LYS A 584 51.95 39.74 -3.46
C LYS A 584 50.65 39.30 -4.25
N VAL A 585 50.30 39.58 -5.52
CA VAL A 585 50.90 40.37 -6.65
C VAL A 585 49.87 41.10 -7.58
N LEU A 586 49.39 40.55 -8.71
CA LEU A 586 48.69 41.16 -9.89
C LEU A 586 47.72 40.13 -10.59
N PRO A 587 46.95 40.43 -11.69
CA PRO A 587 46.84 41.63 -12.56
C PRO A 587 45.46 42.36 -12.49
N LYS A 588 45.19 43.59 -12.96
CA LYS A 588 45.54 44.43 -14.14
C LYS A 588 44.85 44.02 -15.48
N SER A 589 44.27 44.92 -16.30
CA SER A 589 44.11 46.40 -16.20
C SER A 589 43.24 47.05 -17.31
N LEU A 590 42.67 48.25 -17.05
CA LEU A 590 42.23 49.32 -18.02
C LEU A 590 40.97 49.04 -18.89
N SER A 591 40.16 50.03 -19.35
CA SER A 591 39.99 51.45 -18.94
C SER A 591 38.77 52.19 -19.54
N LYS A 592 38.16 53.08 -18.74
CA LYS A 592 37.56 54.41 -19.06
C LYS A 592 36.41 54.62 -20.09
N SER A 593 35.60 55.65 -19.78
CA SER A 593 34.90 56.62 -20.68
C SER A 593 33.74 56.16 -21.57
N THR A 594 32.71 56.97 -21.89
CA THR A 594 32.11 58.21 -21.29
C THR A 594 30.70 58.42 -21.88
N SER A 595 29.94 59.37 -21.32
CA SER A 595 28.96 60.24 -22.03
C SER A 595 27.80 59.63 -22.84
N ASP A 596 26.62 59.68 -22.22
CA ASP A 596 25.46 60.49 -22.66
C ASP A 596 24.64 60.21 -23.95
N GLN A 597 23.43 60.78 -23.89
CA GLN A 597 22.44 61.11 -24.93
C GLN A 597 21.42 60.05 -25.40
N ARG A 598 20.16 60.51 -25.35
CA ARG A 598 18.95 59.93 -25.95
C ARG A 598 18.94 60.25 -27.46
N THR A 599 18.26 59.45 -28.30
CA THR A 599 16.99 59.86 -28.97
C THR A 599 16.37 58.83 -29.94
N VAL A 600 15.12 58.42 -29.64
CA VAL A 600 13.88 58.47 -30.46
C VAL A 600 13.84 57.94 -31.94
N VAL A 601 12.70 57.30 -32.27
CA VAL A 601 12.16 56.84 -33.59
C VAL A 601 12.67 55.51 -34.17
N GLY A 602 11.74 54.62 -34.58
CA GLY A 602 12.07 53.46 -35.44
C GLY A 602 11.00 52.36 -35.57
N ARG A 603 9.82 52.62 -36.16
CA ARG A 603 8.83 51.55 -36.44
C ARG A 603 9.28 50.68 -37.64
N LYS A 604 9.40 49.36 -37.46
CA LYS A 604 9.11 48.36 -38.50
C LYS A 604 8.83 46.98 -37.89
N ARG A 605 7.72 46.34 -38.28
CA ARG A 605 7.43 44.94 -37.94
C ARG A 605 8.21 44.04 -38.89
N VAL A 606 8.96 43.07 -38.38
CA VAL A 606 9.45 41.92 -39.15
C VAL A 606 8.79 40.68 -38.57
N ARG A 607 8.09 39.92 -39.42
CA ARG A 607 7.35 38.72 -39.03
C ARG A 607 8.22 37.50 -39.34
N VAL A 608 9.14 37.16 -38.43
CA VAL A 608 9.93 35.94 -38.56
C VAL A 608 9.01 34.74 -38.37
N ILE A 609 8.85 33.94 -39.41
CA ILE A 609 8.23 32.62 -39.35
C ILE A 609 9.39 31.63 -39.21
N LEU A 610 9.52 30.99 -38.05
CA LEU A 610 10.39 29.83 -37.88
C LEU A 610 9.58 28.59 -38.28
N SER A 611 10.07 27.89 -39.31
CA SER A 611 9.51 26.61 -39.78
C SER A 611 10.25 25.47 -39.09
N ASP A 612 9.70 25.01 -37.96
CA ASP A 612 10.15 23.79 -37.26
C ASP A 612 9.68 22.53 -38.01
N ASP A 613 10.27 22.29 -39.18
CA ASP A 613 10.22 20.98 -39.83
C ASP A 613 11.17 20.03 -39.09
N GLU A 614 10.62 19.00 -38.45
CA GLU A 614 11.39 17.81 -38.07
C GLU A 614 11.05 16.68 -39.04
N SER A 615 11.92 16.51 -40.04
CA SER A 615 11.98 15.28 -40.82
C SER A 615 12.31 14.11 -39.89
N GLU A 616 11.54 13.03 -39.97
CA GLU A 616 11.85 11.78 -39.25
C GLU A 616 12.92 11.03 -40.05
N GLU A 617 14.20 11.24 -39.70
CA GLU A 617 15.28 10.39 -40.20
C GLU A 617 15.14 8.96 -39.62
N PRO A 618 15.15 7.91 -40.46
CA PRO A 618 15.25 6.53 -40.00
C PRO A 618 16.68 6.26 -39.51
N ASP A 619 16.82 5.41 -38.50
CA ASP A 619 18.10 5.18 -37.82
C ASP A 619 19.16 4.55 -38.75
N GLU A 620 20.30 5.22 -38.98
CA GLU A 620 21.37 4.72 -39.86
C GLU A 620 22.05 3.45 -39.30
N VAL A 621 21.76 2.30 -39.91
CA VAL A 621 22.58 1.09 -39.73
C VAL A 621 23.86 1.23 -40.56
N LYS A 622 25.00 1.36 -39.89
CA LYS A 622 26.32 1.37 -40.55
C LYS A 622 26.60 0.05 -41.26
N CYS A 623 26.65 0.06 -42.58
CA CYS A 623 27.32 -0.95 -43.39
C CYS A 623 28.18 -0.33 -44.50
N SER A 624 29.22 -1.04 -44.94
CA SER A 624 30.35 -0.44 -45.65
C SER A 624 30.20 -0.41 -47.19
N LYS A 625 30.51 0.77 -47.74
CA LYS A 625 30.88 1.10 -49.15
C LYS A 625 30.87 -0.05 -50.17
N GLY A 626 29.93 0.02 -51.13
CA GLY A 626 29.99 -0.65 -52.44
C GLY A 626 29.19 0.16 -53.48
N SER A 627 29.63 0.23 -54.72
CA SER A 627 29.03 1.09 -55.78
C SER A 627 29.21 0.46 -57.17
N PRO A 628 28.63 1.02 -58.26
CA PRO A 628 27.20 1.32 -58.45
C PRO A 628 26.66 0.70 -59.77
N GLY A 629 25.33 0.53 -59.93
CA GLY A 629 24.80 -0.08 -61.17
C GLY A 629 23.30 0.04 -61.46
N LYS A 630 22.94 1.06 -62.26
CA LYS A 630 21.83 1.11 -63.27
C LYS A 630 20.39 0.70 -62.88
N CYS A 631 19.50 1.70 -62.92
CA CYS A 631 18.07 1.63 -63.34
C CYS A 631 17.90 0.92 -64.72
N PRO A 632 16.69 0.48 -65.17
CA PRO A 632 15.42 1.21 -65.00
C PRO A 632 14.03 0.49 -65.03
N VAL A 633 12.98 1.27 -64.69
CA VAL A 633 11.64 1.38 -65.35
C VAL A 633 10.52 0.30 -65.17
N GLU A 634 9.43 0.77 -64.54
CA GLU A 634 7.96 0.60 -64.82
C GLU A 634 7.15 -0.71 -64.63
N ALA A 635 5.82 -0.48 -64.49
CA ALA A 635 4.66 -1.30 -64.85
C ALA A 635 4.15 -2.46 -63.96
N VAL A 636 3.27 -2.11 -63.01
CA VAL A 636 1.87 -2.60 -62.81
C VAL A 636 1.39 -3.82 -63.63
N ALA A 637 0.80 -4.86 -62.97
CA ALA A 637 -0.51 -5.47 -63.32
C ALA A 637 -0.92 -6.72 -62.45
N THR A 638 -2.20 -6.76 -62.00
CA THR A 638 -3.22 -7.86 -61.93
C THR A 638 -2.87 -9.37 -61.84
N SER A 639 -3.72 -10.31 -61.36
CA SER A 639 -4.94 -10.35 -60.49
C SER A 639 -5.47 -11.82 -60.35
N ASP A 640 -6.47 -12.06 -59.49
CA ASP A 640 -7.42 -13.22 -59.50
C ASP A 640 -6.87 -14.65 -59.19
N GLU A 641 -7.64 -15.73 -58.93
CA GLU A 641 -9.10 -15.97 -59.02
C GLU A 641 -9.67 -16.93 -57.91
N PHE A 642 -11.02 -16.97 -57.81
CA PHE A 642 -11.98 -17.89 -57.12
C PHE A 642 -11.62 -19.41 -56.92
N LYS A 643 -12.35 -20.28 -56.18
CA LYS A 643 -13.82 -20.49 -55.98
C LYS A 643 -14.18 -21.26 -54.67
N CYS A 644 -15.42 -21.77 -54.55
CA CYS A 644 -16.07 -22.14 -53.27
C CYS A 644 -16.94 -23.43 -53.34
N LYS A 645 -17.30 -23.99 -52.16
CA LYS A 645 -18.45 -24.89 -51.81
C LYS A 645 -18.34 -26.44 -51.81
N ASN A 646 -18.63 -26.98 -50.60
CA ASN A 646 -19.65 -27.99 -50.25
C ASN A 646 -19.37 -29.53 -50.22
N ASN A 647 -20.03 -30.14 -49.22
CA ASN A 647 -20.54 -31.53 -49.07
C ASN A 647 -19.70 -32.63 -48.36
N LEU A 648 -20.18 -32.98 -47.16
CA LEU A 648 -20.16 -34.30 -46.48
C LEU A 648 -20.93 -35.38 -47.31
N PRO A 649 -20.91 -36.72 -47.02
CA PRO A 649 -20.75 -37.31 -45.66
C PRO A 649 -20.10 -38.72 -45.47
N ARG A 650 -19.84 -39.05 -44.19
CA ARG A 650 -20.00 -40.37 -43.50
C ARG A 650 -19.04 -41.57 -43.71
N HIS A 651 -18.92 -42.29 -42.57
CA HIS A 651 -18.75 -43.74 -42.33
C HIS A 651 -17.40 -44.34 -41.84
N ASN A 652 -17.57 -45.06 -40.72
CA ASN A 652 -16.64 -45.83 -39.87
C ASN A 652 -15.84 -46.95 -40.56
N CYS A 653 -14.61 -47.19 -40.10
CA CYS A 653 -14.08 -48.44 -39.50
C CYS A 653 -12.53 -48.34 -39.40
N LYS A 654 -11.85 -48.51 -38.25
CA LYS A 654 -11.67 -49.65 -37.31
C LYS A 654 -10.41 -50.49 -37.63
N PHE A 655 -9.64 -50.80 -36.57
CA PHE A 655 -8.52 -51.77 -36.48
C PHE A 655 -7.21 -51.39 -37.22
N GLN A 656 -5.99 -51.76 -36.79
CA GLN A 656 -5.43 -52.21 -35.48
C GLN A 656 -3.87 -52.18 -35.55
N GLU A 657 -3.15 -52.21 -34.41
CA GLU A 657 -1.68 -52.40 -34.24
C GLU A 657 -0.72 -51.35 -34.89
N VAL A 658 0.27 -50.70 -34.23
CA VAL A 658 1.25 -51.03 -33.14
C VAL A 658 2.41 -51.92 -33.61
N PRO A 659 3.71 -51.61 -33.37
CA PRO A 659 4.39 -50.32 -33.08
C PRO A 659 5.63 -50.05 -33.99
N ALA A 660 6.41 -48.98 -33.74
CA ALA A 660 7.87 -49.05 -33.47
C ALA A 660 8.58 -47.66 -33.47
N ASP A 661 9.33 -47.40 -32.40
CA ASP A 661 10.63 -46.74 -32.29
C ASP A 661 11.06 -45.59 -33.24
N ALA A 662 11.01 -44.39 -32.65
CA ALA A 662 12.18 -43.56 -32.33
C ALA A 662 13.04 -42.88 -33.43
N SER A 663 13.17 -41.55 -33.24
CA SER A 663 14.42 -40.76 -33.20
C SER A 663 14.78 -39.82 -34.35
N GLN A 664 15.48 -38.73 -33.96
CA GLN A 664 16.35 -37.84 -34.72
C GLN A 664 15.75 -36.95 -35.83
N CYS A 665 15.30 -35.78 -35.36
CA CYS A 665 15.73 -34.44 -35.81
C CYS A 665 16.61 -34.30 -37.08
N ALA A 666 16.16 -33.50 -38.05
CA ALA A 666 17.05 -32.64 -38.86
C ALA A 666 16.33 -31.41 -39.49
N THR A 667 16.61 -30.22 -38.96
CA THR A 667 16.81 -28.92 -39.64
C THR A 667 15.97 -28.47 -40.87
N ARG A 668 15.36 -27.27 -40.70
CA ARG A 668 15.35 -26.09 -41.61
C ARG A 668 14.48 -26.04 -42.89
N SER A 669 13.90 -24.83 -43.07
CA SER A 669 13.47 -24.16 -44.33
C SER A 669 12.27 -24.78 -45.08
N CYS A 670 11.33 -24.01 -45.67
CA CYS A 670 11.39 -22.61 -46.15
C CYS A 670 10.14 -21.75 -45.80
N ASN A 671 10.33 -20.42 -45.89
CA ASN A 671 9.31 -19.39 -46.18
C ASN A 671 8.76 -19.56 -47.64
N PRO A 672 7.75 -18.80 -48.18
CA PRO A 672 7.32 -17.44 -47.79
C PRO A 672 5.82 -17.02 -48.02
N PHE A 673 5.53 -15.73 -47.75
CA PHE A 673 4.55 -14.84 -48.43
C PHE A 673 3.01 -15.12 -48.33
N ASP A 674 2.12 -14.10 -48.36
CA ASP A 674 2.27 -12.72 -47.86
C ASP A 674 0.92 -12.00 -47.58
N MET A 675 1.03 -10.92 -46.79
CA MET A 675 0.35 -9.59 -46.84
C MET A 675 -0.94 -9.33 -47.67
N GLU A 676 -1.92 -8.68 -47.00
CA GLU A 676 -2.62 -7.43 -47.41
C GLU A 676 -3.49 -7.34 -48.71
N GLU A 677 -4.42 -6.38 -48.91
CA GLU A 677 -5.07 -5.41 -48.01
C GLU A 677 -6.49 -5.03 -48.49
N SER A 678 -7.21 -4.35 -47.59
CA SER A 678 -8.20 -3.28 -47.81
C SER A 678 -8.24 -2.60 -49.21
N THR A 679 -9.39 -2.17 -49.76
CA THR A 679 -10.26 -1.12 -49.19
C THR A 679 -11.59 -0.94 -49.97
N SER A 680 -12.63 -0.50 -49.25
CA SER A 680 -13.57 0.65 -49.53
C SER A 680 -13.98 1.03 -50.99
N SER A 681 -15.18 1.57 -51.29
CA SER A 681 -16.10 2.37 -50.46
C SER A 681 -17.48 2.65 -51.12
N TYR A 682 -18.40 3.24 -50.35
CA TYR A 682 -19.55 4.09 -50.75
C TYR A 682 -20.61 3.58 -51.78
N ARG A 683 -21.87 3.43 -51.31
CA ARG A 683 -22.90 4.51 -51.48
C ARG A 683 -24.26 4.27 -50.75
N SER A 684 -24.89 5.39 -50.42
CA SER A 684 -26.36 5.69 -50.32
C SER A 684 -27.37 4.81 -49.54
N ARG A 685 -27.94 5.44 -48.50
CA ARG A 685 -29.39 5.67 -48.19
C ARG A 685 -30.45 4.54 -48.30
N SER A 686 -31.36 4.56 -47.32
CA SER A 686 -32.58 3.75 -47.15
C SER A 686 -33.78 4.19 -48.01
N PRO A 687 -34.84 3.35 -48.04
CA PRO A 687 -36.22 3.86 -47.86
C PRO A 687 -37.06 3.05 -46.82
N ASN A 688 -38.34 3.43 -46.66
CA ASN A 688 -39.28 2.99 -45.61
C ASN A 688 -40.35 1.98 -46.13
N VAL A 689 -41.47 1.85 -45.37
CA VAL A 689 -42.84 1.38 -45.73
C VAL A 689 -43.11 -0.11 -45.47
N ALA A 690 -44.21 -0.59 -44.84
CA ALA A 690 -45.22 -0.06 -43.88
C ALA A 690 -46.02 -1.28 -43.28
N THR A 691 -47.28 -1.34 -42.80
CA THR A 691 -48.46 -0.43 -42.72
C THR A 691 -49.56 -0.99 -41.76
N GLN A 692 -50.33 -0.11 -41.08
CA GLN A 692 -51.76 -0.27 -40.66
C GLN A 692 -52.16 -1.35 -39.59
N ASN A 693 -53.25 -1.21 -38.78
CA ASN A 693 -54.26 -0.12 -38.63
C ASN A 693 -55.04 -0.10 -37.28
N GLY A 694 -55.35 1.11 -36.77
CA GLY A 694 -56.60 1.47 -36.02
C GLY A 694 -56.76 1.12 -34.52
N LYS A 695 -57.51 1.86 -33.68
CA LYS A 695 -58.21 3.17 -33.79
C LYS A 695 -58.45 3.83 -32.39
N LEU A 696 -58.43 5.16 -32.35
CA LEU A 696 -59.19 6.22 -31.61
C LEU A 696 -59.99 5.87 -30.31
N PHE A 697 -60.27 6.76 -29.31
CA PHE A 697 -60.02 8.21 -29.09
C PHE A 697 -60.22 8.66 -27.59
N ARG A 698 -59.82 9.92 -27.31
CA ARG A 698 -60.26 10.96 -26.30
C ARG A 698 -61.55 10.77 -25.47
N SER A 699 -61.82 11.46 -24.33
CA SER A 699 -61.04 12.33 -23.39
C SER A 699 -61.94 12.85 -22.22
N SER A 700 -61.36 13.53 -21.20
CA SER A 700 -61.90 14.69 -20.40
C SER A 700 -63.22 14.55 -19.56
N SER A 701 -63.48 15.29 -18.46
CA SER A 701 -62.69 16.09 -17.47
C SER A 701 -63.63 16.78 -16.45
N ILE A 702 -63.15 17.18 -15.25
CA ILE A 702 -63.80 18.10 -14.25
C ILE A 702 -65.03 17.47 -13.53
N GLY A 703 -65.34 17.69 -12.24
CA GLY A 703 -64.75 18.47 -11.12
C GLY A 703 -65.47 18.06 -9.80
N GLU A 704 -65.32 18.68 -8.62
CA GLU A 704 -64.62 19.89 -8.16
C GLU A 704 -64.34 19.82 -6.62
N VAL A 705 -63.21 20.44 -6.19
CA VAL A 705 -63.01 21.28 -4.97
C VAL A 705 -63.33 20.68 -3.56
N VAL A 706 -62.46 20.76 -2.54
CA VAL A 706 -62.33 21.85 -1.51
C VAL A 706 -61.03 21.65 -0.67
N ILE A 707 -60.09 22.63 -0.70
CA ILE A 707 -59.34 23.30 0.43
C ILE A 707 -58.66 22.42 1.53
N VAL A 708 -57.39 22.61 2.00
CA VAL A 708 -56.33 23.62 1.75
C VAL A 708 -54.90 23.09 2.04
N SER A 709 -53.88 23.92 1.76
CA SER A 709 -52.42 23.71 1.83
C SER A 709 -51.73 23.60 3.21
N ASP A 710 -50.59 22.88 3.21
CA ASP A 710 -49.27 23.17 3.80
C ASP A 710 -49.13 24.19 4.96
N PHE A 711 -48.49 23.79 6.09
CA PHE A 711 -47.03 23.96 6.32
C PHE A 711 -46.54 23.51 7.72
N ALA A 712 -45.27 23.07 7.78
CA ALA A 712 -44.30 23.21 8.89
C ALA A 712 -44.49 22.49 10.25
N ALA A 713 -43.43 22.67 11.07
CA ALA A 713 -43.34 22.53 12.54
C ALA A 713 -43.13 21.14 13.19
N SER A 714 -41.87 20.94 13.59
CA SER A 714 -41.39 20.32 14.84
C SER A 714 -42.33 20.33 16.07
N GLY A 715 -42.11 19.40 17.02
CA GLY A 715 -42.05 19.84 18.44
C GLY A 715 -42.49 18.92 19.59
N SER A 716 -41.72 17.86 19.89
CA SER A 716 -41.44 17.40 21.28
C SER A 716 -42.52 16.73 22.16
N LYS A 717 -42.00 16.00 23.17
CA LYS A 717 -42.59 15.55 24.45
C LYS A 717 -43.72 14.49 24.44
N CYS A 718 -43.32 13.33 24.97
CA CYS A 718 -43.97 12.51 26.01
C CYS A 718 -45.41 12.85 26.43
N ASP A 719 -46.22 11.79 26.59
CA ASP A 719 -46.46 11.28 27.95
C ASP A 719 -46.78 9.77 27.95
N ILE A 720 -46.96 9.21 29.15
CA ILE A 720 -46.89 7.77 29.48
C ILE A 720 -48.30 7.16 29.59
N ASP A 721 -48.55 5.96 29.03
CA ASP A 721 -49.13 4.84 29.82
C ASP A 721 -49.22 3.46 29.10
N VAL A 722 -48.59 2.47 29.75
CA VAL A 722 -49.13 1.16 30.19
C VAL A 722 -49.93 0.22 29.24
N ASN A 723 -49.47 -1.03 29.20
CA ASN A 723 -50.14 -2.30 28.84
C ASN A 723 -50.68 -2.51 27.41
N GLY A 724 -49.96 -3.35 26.66
CA GLY A 724 -50.14 -4.81 26.83
C GLY A 724 -51.08 -5.54 25.86
N ASN A 725 -50.68 -6.75 25.48
CA ASN A 725 -51.39 -7.73 24.64
C ASN A 725 -51.69 -7.33 23.18
N LEU A 726 -50.88 -7.84 22.24
CA LEU A 726 -51.42 -8.64 21.13
C LEU A 726 -50.33 -9.47 20.40
N LEU A 727 -49.73 -10.41 21.13
CA LEU A 727 -48.93 -11.48 20.53
C LEU A 727 -49.87 -12.51 19.86
N HIS A 728 -50.23 -12.32 18.59
CA HIS A 728 -50.56 -13.42 17.64
C HIS A 728 -50.80 -12.93 16.20
N LYS A 729 -50.34 -13.76 15.23
CA LYS A 729 -50.32 -13.54 13.75
C LYS A 729 -49.30 -12.45 13.36
N HIS A 730 -48.14 -12.80 12.80
CA HIS A 730 -47.96 -12.65 11.34
C HIS A 730 -46.88 -13.57 10.69
N ASN A 731 -46.66 -14.80 11.20
CA ASN A 731 -45.79 -15.80 10.54
C ASN A 731 -46.40 -16.34 9.21
N ALA A 732 -46.36 -15.53 8.15
CA ALA A 732 -46.61 -15.93 6.74
C ALA A 732 -46.30 -14.83 5.70
N ALA A 733 -46.34 -13.54 6.08
CA ALA A 733 -46.46 -12.44 5.13
C ALA A 733 -45.13 -11.91 4.57
N ASP A 734 -44.16 -11.61 5.44
CA ASP A 734 -43.01 -10.78 5.08
C ASP A 734 -41.95 -11.50 4.22
N LEU A 735 -42.06 -12.82 4.09
CA LEU A 735 -41.25 -13.67 3.21
C LEU A 735 -41.61 -13.56 1.70
N LYS A 736 -42.40 -12.54 1.30
CA LYS A 736 -42.79 -12.30 -0.10
C LYS A 736 -42.63 -10.86 -0.60
N LEU A 737 -42.02 -9.96 0.18
CA LEU A 737 -41.92 -8.53 -0.17
C LEU A 737 -40.50 -7.95 -0.25
N LEU A 738 -39.48 -8.81 -0.43
CA LEU A 738 -38.10 -8.40 -0.76
C LEU A 738 -37.56 -9.21 -1.95
N ALA A 739 -38.14 -9.00 -3.14
CA ALA A 739 -37.57 -9.47 -4.40
C ALA A 739 -36.51 -8.46 -4.90
N GLY A 740 -35.24 -8.69 -4.56
CA GLY A 740 -34.11 -7.88 -5.05
C GLY A 740 -32.78 -8.23 -4.38
N ASP A 741 -31.90 -8.86 -5.15
CA ASP A 741 -30.43 -8.94 -5.11
C ASP A 741 -29.69 -9.25 -3.78
N ARG A 742 -30.38 -9.49 -2.65
CA ARG A 742 -29.74 -9.77 -1.34
C ARG A 742 -29.87 -11.20 -0.82
N TYR A 743 -30.56 -12.10 -1.53
CA TYR A 743 -30.69 -13.50 -1.10
C TYR A 743 -29.45 -14.35 -1.38
N ASP A 744 -28.66 -14.03 -2.40
CA ASP A 744 -27.51 -14.85 -2.85
C ASP A 744 -26.29 -14.82 -1.89
N GLN A 745 -26.39 -14.12 -0.76
CA GLN A 745 -25.36 -14.00 0.27
C GLN A 745 -25.84 -14.46 1.67
N CYS A 746 -27.03 -15.06 1.79
CA CYS A 746 -27.63 -15.46 3.06
C CYS A 746 -27.71 -16.99 3.23
N ILE A 747 -27.28 -17.50 4.38
CA ILE A 747 -27.37 -18.91 4.78
C ILE A 747 -28.70 -19.13 5.50
N ILE A 748 -29.50 -20.10 5.03
CA ILE A 748 -30.79 -20.44 5.65
C ILE A 748 -30.59 -21.55 6.70
N CYS A 749 -30.64 -21.16 7.98
CA CYS A 749 -30.50 -22.07 9.12
C CYS A 749 -31.84 -22.29 9.83
N LYS A 750 -32.15 -23.54 10.14
CA LYS A 750 -33.37 -23.97 10.83
C LYS A 750 -33.04 -24.41 12.25
N ILE A 751 -33.68 -23.80 13.24
CA ILE A 751 -33.66 -24.22 14.65
C ILE A 751 -35.09 -24.49 15.07
N ASP A 752 -35.34 -25.68 15.62
CA ASP A 752 -36.68 -26.19 16.00
C ASP A 752 -37.71 -26.10 14.84
N LYS A 753 -38.45 -24.99 14.80
CA LYS A 753 -39.47 -24.66 13.80
C LYS A 753 -39.30 -23.25 13.20
N GLN A 754 -38.21 -22.55 13.53
CA GLN A 754 -37.90 -21.22 13.02
C GLN A 754 -36.84 -21.28 11.92
N LEU A 755 -37.00 -20.45 10.88
CA LEU A 755 -36.01 -20.22 9.84
C LEU A 755 -35.29 -18.89 10.11
N ILE A 756 -33.98 -18.95 10.26
CA ILE A 756 -33.08 -17.84 10.56
C ILE A 756 -32.18 -17.64 9.34
N LEU A 757 -32.05 -16.40 8.91
CA LEU A 757 -31.10 -16.00 7.87
C LEU A 757 -29.83 -15.51 8.59
N VAL A 758 -28.69 -16.06 8.24
CA VAL A 758 -27.36 -15.61 8.66
C VAL A 758 -26.68 -15.01 7.43
N GLU A 759 -26.11 -13.81 7.53
CA GLU A 759 -25.34 -13.24 6.43
C GLU A 759 -23.99 -13.97 6.33
N ALA A 760 -23.55 -14.32 5.12
CA ALA A 760 -22.28 -15.03 4.97
C ALA A 760 -21.09 -14.10 5.26
N SER A 761 -21.17 -12.84 4.81
CA SER A 761 -20.14 -11.80 4.92
C SER A 761 -19.77 -11.45 6.37
N SER A 762 -20.70 -11.54 7.31
CA SER A 762 -20.48 -11.30 8.74
C SER A 762 -19.80 -12.47 9.47
N CYS A 763 -19.73 -13.64 8.85
CA CYS A 763 -19.14 -14.87 9.39
C CYS A 763 -17.78 -15.25 8.77
N MET A 764 -17.19 -14.36 7.97
CA MET A 764 -15.88 -14.54 7.34
C MET A 764 -14.75 -14.19 8.31
N ASP A 765 -13.78 -15.10 8.48
CA ASP A 765 -12.48 -14.86 9.12
C ASP A 765 -11.40 -15.04 8.04
N SER A 766 -10.65 -13.98 7.70
CA SER A 766 -9.65 -13.98 6.60
C SER A 766 -10.14 -14.67 5.31
N ASP A 767 -11.26 -14.17 4.77
CA ASP A 767 -11.97 -14.68 3.57
C ASP A 767 -12.44 -16.15 3.59
N LYS A 768 -12.29 -16.86 4.72
CA LYS A 768 -12.85 -18.20 4.95
C LYS A 768 -14.07 -18.13 5.88
N LEU A 769 -15.16 -18.81 5.49
CA LEU A 769 -16.43 -18.80 6.24
C LEU A 769 -16.36 -19.81 7.40
N SER A 770 -16.24 -19.33 8.63
CA SER A 770 -15.97 -20.16 9.81
C SER A 770 -17.23 -20.83 10.39
N ILE A 771 -17.22 -22.16 10.61
CA ILE A 771 -18.32 -22.88 11.30
C ILE A 771 -18.62 -22.26 12.65
N GLU A 772 -17.60 -21.92 13.43
CA GLU A 772 -17.79 -21.35 14.76
C GLU A 772 -18.35 -19.93 14.66
N SER A 773 -17.91 -19.11 13.70
CA SER A 773 -18.50 -17.78 13.47
C SER A 773 -19.98 -17.87 13.05
N VAL A 774 -20.34 -18.84 12.19
CA VAL A 774 -21.74 -19.14 11.81
C VAL A 774 -22.56 -19.64 12.99
N LYS A 775 -22.04 -20.54 13.83
CA LYS A 775 -22.71 -21.01 15.06
C LYS A 775 -22.99 -19.86 16.03
N VAL A 776 -21.99 -18.99 16.23
CA VAL A 776 -22.06 -17.83 17.14
C VAL A 776 -23.09 -16.82 16.65
N GLU A 777 -23.05 -16.46 15.37
CA GLU A 777 -24.01 -15.52 14.81
C GLU A 777 -25.44 -16.08 14.80
N LEU A 778 -25.60 -17.36 14.44
CA LEU A 778 -26.88 -18.07 14.51
C LEU A 778 -27.42 -18.14 15.95
N ALA A 779 -26.56 -18.29 16.96
CA ALA A 779 -26.93 -18.27 18.37
C ALA A 779 -27.42 -16.89 18.81
N CYS A 780 -26.71 -15.82 18.45
CA CYS A 780 -27.12 -14.44 18.69
C CYS A 780 -28.46 -14.12 17.98
N LEU A 781 -28.59 -14.47 16.71
CA LEU A 781 -29.81 -14.24 15.91
C LEU A 781 -31.01 -15.06 16.40
N TYR A 782 -30.81 -16.27 16.94
CA TYR A 782 -31.89 -17.01 17.59
C TYR A 782 -32.29 -16.36 18.91
N TYR A 783 -31.32 -15.96 19.75
CA TYR A 783 -31.58 -15.28 21.02
C TYR A 783 -32.43 -14.01 20.86
N LEU A 784 -32.11 -13.17 19.87
CA LEU A 784 -32.89 -11.96 19.54
C LEU A 784 -34.35 -12.27 19.14
N ARG A 785 -34.61 -13.45 18.58
CA ARG A 785 -35.94 -13.92 18.15
C ARG A 785 -36.73 -14.65 19.25
N LEU A 786 -36.13 -14.86 20.43
CA LEU A 786 -36.85 -15.46 21.56
C LEU A 786 -37.87 -14.47 22.16
N PRO A 787 -39.01 -14.97 22.69
CA PRO A 787 -39.91 -14.19 23.52
C PRO A 787 -39.18 -13.54 24.72
N ILE A 788 -39.66 -12.39 25.17
CA ILE A 788 -39.00 -11.58 26.22
C ILE A 788 -38.90 -12.38 27.53
N GLU A 789 -39.91 -13.20 27.83
CA GLU A 789 -39.95 -14.11 28.98
C GLU A 789 -38.75 -15.06 28.97
N LYS A 790 -38.37 -15.60 27.81
CA LYS A 790 -37.20 -16.49 27.67
C LYS A 790 -35.88 -15.75 27.65
N ARG A 791 -35.83 -14.52 27.10
CA ARG A 791 -34.64 -13.66 27.19
C ARG A 791 -34.36 -13.21 28.63
N SER A 792 -35.40 -13.09 29.46
CA SER A 792 -35.28 -12.60 30.85
C SER A 792 -34.36 -13.44 31.76
N GLU A 793 -34.12 -14.72 31.42
CA GLU A 793 -33.21 -15.61 32.16
C GLU A 793 -31.71 -15.34 31.81
N GLY A 794 -31.44 -14.61 30.73
CA GLY A 794 -30.08 -14.30 30.25
C GLY A 794 -29.33 -15.52 29.70
N LEU A 795 -30.06 -16.57 29.31
CA LEU A 795 -29.56 -17.81 28.73
C LEU A 795 -29.46 -17.71 27.21
N LEU A 796 -28.25 -17.92 26.67
CA LEU A 796 -27.99 -17.98 25.23
C LEU A 796 -27.71 -19.43 24.78
N PRO A 797 -28.17 -19.84 23.58
CA PRO A 797 -28.13 -21.23 23.12
C PRO A 797 -26.72 -21.66 22.68
N ILE A 798 -26.28 -22.86 23.05
CA ILE A 798 -25.04 -23.48 22.54
C ILE A 798 -25.37 -24.31 21.29
N ILE A 799 -24.88 -23.89 20.12
CA ILE A 799 -25.06 -24.62 18.86
C ILE A 799 -23.87 -25.54 18.60
N ARG A 800 -24.00 -26.81 18.98
CA ARG A 800 -22.89 -27.79 18.91
C ARG A 800 -22.70 -28.38 17.51
N GLN A 801 -23.80 -28.65 16.80
CA GLN A 801 -23.80 -29.23 15.45
C GLN A 801 -24.72 -28.44 14.53
N ILE A 802 -24.24 -28.21 13.31
CA ILE A 802 -25.04 -27.79 12.15
C ILE A 802 -25.02 -28.98 11.17
N LYS A 803 -26.18 -29.29 10.59
CA LYS A 803 -26.37 -30.45 9.71
C LYS A 803 -26.92 -30.03 8.36
N CYS A 804 -26.42 -30.63 7.29
CA CYS A 804 -26.97 -30.52 5.94
C CYS A 804 -27.54 -31.89 5.54
N SER A 805 -28.83 -31.96 5.22
CA SER A 805 -29.53 -33.21 4.84
C SER A 805 -29.23 -34.41 5.76
N GLY A 806 -29.18 -34.15 7.08
CA GLY A 806 -28.90 -35.16 8.12
C GLY A 806 -27.42 -35.45 8.40
N ARG A 807 -26.47 -35.01 7.56
CA ARG A 807 -25.02 -35.14 7.81
C ARG A 807 -24.52 -33.94 8.62
N VAL A 808 -23.61 -34.17 9.57
CA VAL A 808 -22.92 -33.08 10.30
C VAL A 808 -21.97 -32.36 9.34
N VAL A 809 -21.93 -31.03 9.43
CA VAL A 809 -20.96 -30.20 8.71
C VAL A 809 -19.76 -29.98 9.64
N GLU A 810 -18.60 -30.55 9.30
CA GLU A 810 -17.39 -30.55 10.15
C GLU A 810 -16.32 -29.55 9.67
N SER A 811 -16.28 -29.24 8.38
CA SER A 811 -15.60 -28.05 7.82
C SER A 811 -16.51 -27.34 6.82
N LEU A 812 -16.34 -26.02 6.66
CA LEU A 812 -17.16 -25.20 5.77
C LEU A 812 -16.52 -24.97 4.39
N GLU A 813 -15.36 -25.57 4.10
CA GLU A 813 -14.73 -25.56 2.75
C GLU A 813 -15.69 -26.08 1.68
N THR A 814 -16.64 -26.95 2.07
CA THR A 814 -17.73 -27.44 1.22
C THR A 814 -18.74 -26.36 0.79
N VAL A 815 -18.63 -25.10 1.24
CA VAL A 815 -19.59 -24.05 0.86
C VAL A 815 -19.52 -23.62 -0.60
N GLU A 816 -18.39 -23.77 -1.29
CA GLU A 816 -18.37 -23.61 -2.75
C GLU A 816 -19.31 -24.64 -3.41
N THR A 817 -19.30 -25.90 -2.94
CA THR A 817 -20.27 -26.93 -3.38
C THR A 817 -21.69 -26.74 -2.84
N LEU A 818 -21.90 -25.84 -1.86
CA LEU A 818 -23.22 -25.43 -1.39
C LEU A 818 -23.73 -24.14 -2.04
N LYS A 819 -22.91 -23.32 -2.71
CA LYS A 819 -23.39 -22.19 -3.52
C LYS A 819 -24.38 -22.67 -4.61
N ASP A 820 -24.05 -23.76 -5.30
CA ASP A 820 -24.95 -24.44 -6.24
C ASP A 820 -26.24 -24.99 -5.59
N CYS A 821 -26.24 -25.19 -4.26
CA CYS A 821 -27.37 -25.71 -3.48
C CYS A 821 -28.18 -24.63 -2.74
N LEU A 822 -27.64 -23.42 -2.56
CA LEU A 822 -28.19 -22.39 -1.66
C LEU A 822 -29.53 -21.80 -2.13
N GLY A 823 -29.90 -22.02 -3.40
CA GLY A 823 -31.25 -21.74 -3.89
C GLY A 823 -32.35 -22.66 -3.32
N LYS A 824 -32.01 -23.78 -2.64
CA LYS A 824 -33.01 -24.78 -2.17
C LYS A 824 -32.72 -25.51 -0.85
N VAL A 825 -31.50 -25.50 -0.29
CA VAL A 825 -31.15 -26.35 0.87
C VAL A 825 -31.05 -25.54 2.18
N SER A 826 -31.87 -25.89 3.18
CA SER A 826 -31.77 -25.35 4.54
C SER A 826 -30.88 -26.22 5.42
N LEU A 827 -29.98 -25.58 6.19
CA LEU A 827 -29.21 -26.25 7.25
C LEU A 827 -30.09 -26.44 8.49
N GLU A 828 -29.89 -27.53 9.24
CA GLU A 828 -30.56 -27.82 10.51
C GLU A 828 -29.56 -27.75 11.67
N ALA A 829 -29.79 -26.87 12.65
CA ALA A 829 -28.89 -26.65 13.77
C ALA A 829 -29.53 -27.13 15.09
N SER A 830 -28.73 -27.82 15.92
CA SER A 830 -29.18 -28.40 17.19
C SER A 830 -28.54 -27.71 18.40
N ILE A 831 -29.38 -27.28 19.33
CA ILE A 831 -28.99 -26.72 20.63
C ILE A 831 -28.63 -27.85 21.59
N ASP A 832 -27.44 -27.80 22.19
CA ASP A 832 -26.91 -28.83 23.10
C ASP A 832 -26.96 -28.39 24.58
N GLY A 833 -27.10 -27.08 24.82
CA GLY A 833 -27.16 -26.49 26.15
C GLY A 833 -27.39 -24.98 26.09
N TRP A 834 -27.30 -24.31 27.24
CA TRP A 834 -27.47 -22.86 27.37
C TRP A 834 -26.39 -22.27 28.29
N VAL A 835 -25.86 -21.09 27.95
CA VAL A 835 -24.88 -20.35 28.75
C VAL A 835 -25.53 -19.07 29.28
N GLN A 836 -25.38 -18.80 30.57
CA GLN A 836 -25.81 -17.53 31.15
C GLN A 836 -24.77 -16.44 30.84
N LYS A 837 -25.17 -15.32 30.23
CA LYS A 837 -24.32 -14.14 30.02
C LYS A 837 -25.03 -12.87 30.51
N PRO A 838 -24.89 -12.50 31.80
CA PRO A 838 -25.60 -11.35 32.39
C PRO A 838 -25.40 -10.04 31.63
N LEU A 839 -24.17 -9.74 31.18
CA LEU A 839 -23.88 -8.51 30.42
C LEU A 839 -24.60 -8.46 29.06
N ILE A 840 -24.78 -9.59 28.36
CA ILE A 840 -25.53 -9.64 27.10
C ILE A 840 -27.02 -9.40 27.35
N LYS A 841 -27.57 -9.96 28.43
CA LYS A 841 -28.94 -9.66 28.85
C LYS A 841 -29.10 -8.15 29.10
N LEU A 842 -28.26 -7.58 29.96
CA LEU A 842 -28.31 -6.14 30.30
C LEU A 842 -28.18 -5.25 29.05
N TYR A 843 -27.27 -5.58 28.12
CA TYR A 843 -27.12 -4.86 26.85
C TYR A 843 -28.40 -4.91 26.00
N ILE A 844 -29.02 -6.08 25.87
CA ILE A 844 -30.27 -6.24 25.10
C ILE A 844 -31.45 -5.55 25.79
N ASP A 845 -31.54 -5.62 27.11
CA ASP A 845 -32.57 -4.92 27.88
C ASP A 845 -32.45 -3.40 27.66
N SER A 846 -31.24 -2.83 27.77
CA SER A 846 -30.99 -1.41 27.48
C SER A 846 -31.19 -1.03 26.00
N CYS A 847 -30.93 -1.93 25.04
CA CYS A 847 -31.31 -1.69 23.63
C CYS A 847 -32.83 -1.60 23.46
N ASN A 848 -33.60 -2.48 24.13
CA ASN A 848 -35.06 -2.42 24.10
C ASN A 848 -35.59 -1.13 24.76
N GLU A 849 -35.03 -0.72 25.91
CA GLU A 849 -35.39 0.51 26.63
C GLU A 849 -35.14 1.77 25.79
N LEU A 850 -33.99 1.85 25.10
CA LEU A 850 -33.64 2.96 24.22
C LEU A 850 -34.28 2.87 22.82
N SER A 851 -34.96 1.77 22.50
CA SER A 851 -35.43 1.45 21.14
C SER A 851 -34.33 1.43 20.07
N GLU A 852 -33.08 1.11 20.46
CA GLU A 852 -31.93 0.99 19.57
C GLU A 852 -31.78 -0.46 19.06
N ALA A 853 -31.36 -0.61 17.79
CA ALA A 853 -31.02 -1.92 17.24
C ALA A 853 -29.68 -2.42 17.81
N PRO A 854 -29.60 -3.65 18.34
CA PRO A 854 -28.39 -4.14 18.98
C PRO A 854 -27.28 -4.42 17.97
N ASN A 855 -26.06 -4.02 18.30
CA ASN A 855 -24.88 -4.21 17.45
C ASN A 855 -24.47 -5.69 17.43
N MET A 856 -24.54 -6.31 16.25
CA MET A 856 -24.22 -7.73 16.08
C MET A 856 -22.74 -8.06 16.30
N LYS A 857 -21.79 -7.17 15.95
CA LYS A 857 -20.36 -7.40 16.20
C LYS A 857 -20.07 -7.44 17.70
N LEU A 858 -20.65 -6.50 18.44
CA LEU A 858 -20.61 -6.46 19.92
C LEU A 858 -21.24 -7.73 20.53
N LEU A 859 -22.42 -8.15 20.06
CA LEU A 859 -23.05 -9.40 20.53
C LEU A 859 -22.18 -10.63 20.28
N LYS A 860 -21.59 -10.78 19.08
CA LYS A 860 -20.70 -11.90 18.74
C LYS A 860 -19.46 -11.90 19.65
N LYS A 861 -18.82 -10.74 19.89
CA LYS A 861 -17.61 -10.64 20.72
C LYS A 861 -17.90 -10.93 22.21
N LEU A 862 -19.04 -10.47 22.73
CA LEU A 862 -19.52 -10.83 24.08
C LEU A 862 -19.92 -12.31 24.23
N TYR A 863 -20.48 -12.93 23.18
CA TYR A 863 -20.85 -14.36 23.18
C TYR A 863 -19.62 -15.27 23.14
N ASN A 864 -18.61 -14.94 22.32
CA ASN A 864 -17.39 -15.75 22.10
C ASN A 864 -16.53 -15.99 23.36
N ARG A 865 -16.76 -15.19 24.40
CA ARG A 865 -16.07 -15.28 25.68
C ARG A 865 -16.38 -16.60 26.41
N ARG A 866 -15.52 -17.60 26.24
CA ARG A 866 -15.59 -18.93 26.90
C ARG A 866 -15.66 -18.81 28.43
N MET A 867 -16.11 -19.87 29.09
CA MET A 867 -16.28 -19.96 30.56
C MET A 867 -14.95 -19.98 31.37
N GLU A 868 -13.81 -19.74 30.71
CA GLU A 868 -12.47 -19.86 31.30
C GLU A 868 -11.83 -18.49 31.61
N VAL A 869 -12.45 -17.39 31.18
CA VAL A 869 -12.06 -16.00 31.50
C VAL A 869 -12.97 -15.47 32.59
N SER A 870 -12.41 -14.91 33.66
CA SER A 870 -13.18 -14.30 34.76
C SER A 870 -14.08 -13.18 34.26
N ASP A 871 -15.36 -13.16 34.68
CA ASP A 871 -16.41 -12.27 34.15
C ASP A 871 -16.09 -10.76 34.25
N ASP A 872 -15.11 -10.36 35.07
CA ASP A 872 -14.62 -8.99 35.25
C ASP A 872 -13.84 -8.37 34.05
N GLU A 873 -13.47 -9.13 33.01
CA GLU A 873 -12.73 -8.61 31.83
C GLU A 873 -13.59 -8.32 30.59
N VAL A 874 -13.97 -7.06 30.36
CA VAL A 874 -14.86 -6.68 29.23
C VAL A 874 -14.06 -6.27 27.98
N THR A 875 -13.87 -7.22 27.07
CA THR A 875 -13.22 -7.02 25.75
C THR A 875 -14.26 -6.73 24.66
N VAL A 876 -14.32 -5.49 24.15
CA VAL A 876 -15.31 -5.01 23.17
C VAL A 876 -14.67 -4.16 22.05
N SER A 877 -13.40 -4.46 21.75
CA SER A 877 -12.65 -3.88 20.63
C SER A 877 -13.24 -4.21 19.26
N GLU A 878 -12.91 -3.42 18.22
CA GLU A 878 -13.25 -3.70 16.80
C GLU A 878 -14.76 -3.84 16.49
N CYS A 879 -15.63 -3.39 17.40
CA CYS A 879 -17.08 -3.54 17.29
C CYS A 879 -17.76 -2.41 16.49
N GLU A 880 -16.98 -1.56 15.82
CA GLU A 880 -17.42 -0.36 15.07
C GLU A 880 -18.27 0.63 15.89
N LEU A 881 -18.11 0.61 17.21
CA LEU A 881 -18.89 1.43 18.13
C LEU A 881 -18.59 2.92 17.97
N GLN A 882 -19.66 3.72 17.98
CA GLN A 882 -19.65 5.18 17.92
C GLN A 882 -20.35 5.77 19.15
N ASP A 883 -20.09 7.05 19.46
CA ASP A 883 -20.58 7.78 20.65
C ASP A 883 -22.09 7.70 20.90
N LEU A 884 -22.91 7.44 19.88
CA LEU A 884 -24.34 7.15 20.02
C LEU A 884 -24.56 5.67 20.38
N SER A 885 -24.18 4.76 19.49
CA SER A 885 -24.40 3.30 19.60
C SER A 885 -23.76 2.59 20.81
N ILE A 886 -22.84 3.25 21.52
CA ILE A 886 -22.28 2.70 22.77
C ILE A 886 -23.20 2.92 23.99
N THR A 887 -24.21 3.80 23.89
CA THR A 887 -25.08 4.16 25.04
C THR A 887 -25.74 2.94 25.72
N PRO A 888 -26.31 1.95 25.00
CA PRO A 888 -26.87 0.76 25.65
C PRO A 888 -25.80 -0.09 26.36
N LEU A 889 -24.55 -0.12 25.85
CA LEU A 889 -23.44 -0.81 26.50
C LEU A 889 -22.99 -0.08 27.78
N VAL A 890 -23.00 1.26 27.79
CA VAL A 890 -22.71 2.04 29.00
C VAL A 890 -23.74 1.76 30.10
N ILE A 891 -25.04 1.72 29.77
CA ILE A 891 -26.09 1.40 30.74
C ILE A 891 -25.92 -0.04 31.26
N ALA A 892 -25.63 -0.99 30.37
CA ALA A 892 -25.36 -2.38 30.76
C ALA A 892 -24.12 -2.54 31.65
N LEU A 893 -23.04 -1.80 31.39
CA LEU A 893 -21.83 -1.76 32.23
C LEU A 893 -22.10 -1.11 33.59
N ARG A 894 -22.94 -0.07 33.65
CA ARG A 894 -23.37 0.57 34.90
C ARG A 894 -24.19 -0.38 35.78
N ALA A 895 -24.97 -1.27 35.17
CA ALA A 895 -25.70 -2.34 35.85
C ALA A 895 -24.86 -3.61 36.13
N HIS A 896 -23.66 -3.72 35.53
CA HIS A 896 -22.75 -4.85 35.77
C HIS A 896 -22.11 -4.76 37.16
N LYS A 897 -21.89 -5.92 37.80
CA LYS A 897 -21.24 -6.00 39.11
C LYS A 897 -19.74 -6.15 38.89
N THR A 898 -19.03 -5.02 39.04
CA THR A 898 -17.58 -4.85 38.81
C THR A 898 -17.07 -5.25 37.41
N PHE A 899 -15.89 -4.71 37.09
CA PHE A 899 -14.99 -5.17 36.03
C PHE A 899 -13.59 -4.64 36.35
N SER A 900 -12.57 -5.45 36.05
CA SER A 900 -11.14 -5.18 36.25
C SER A 900 -10.44 -4.76 34.97
N MET A 901 -10.99 -5.12 33.81
CA MET A 901 -10.50 -4.71 32.49
C MET A 901 -11.66 -4.24 31.62
N LEU A 902 -11.43 -3.15 30.88
CA LEU A 902 -12.32 -2.66 29.82
C LEU A 902 -11.48 -2.30 28.59
N ASP A 903 -11.58 -3.10 27.54
CA ASP A 903 -10.97 -2.86 26.24
C ASP A 903 -12.01 -2.36 25.23
N LEU A 904 -11.87 -1.11 24.82
CA LEU A 904 -12.68 -0.40 23.83
C LEU A 904 -11.88 -0.07 22.56
N SER A 905 -10.70 -0.67 22.37
CA SER A 905 -9.78 -0.33 21.28
C SER A 905 -10.34 -0.57 19.87
N HIS A 906 -9.74 0.04 18.85
CA HIS A 906 -10.11 -0.14 17.44
C HIS A 906 -11.61 0.12 17.14
N ASN A 907 -12.25 1.01 17.90
CA ASN A 907 -13.61 1.49 17.64
C ASN A 907 -13.58 2.92 17.06
N LEU A 908 -14.75 3.52 16.88
CA LEU A 908 -14.93 4.88 16.34
C LEU A 908 -15.36 5.87 17.44
N LEU A 909 -14.93 5.65 18.67
CA LEU A 909 -15.35 6.40 19.86
C LEU A 909 -14.62 7.75 19.95
N GLY A 910 -15.35 8.82 20.26
CA GLY A 910 -14.86 10.16 20.51
C GLY A 910 -15.08 10.59 21.97
N ASN A 911 -14.83 11.87 22.26
CA ASN A 911 -14.85 12.38 23.64
C ASN A 911 -16.19 12.16 24.36
N GLY A 912 -17.32 12.17 23.64
CA GLY A 912 -18.66 11.97 24.22
C GLY A 912 -18.86 10.58 24.84
N THR A 913 -18.04 9.59 24.45
CA THR A 913 -18.03 8.27 25.09
C THR A 913 -17.46 8.29 26.50
N ILE A 914 -16.40 9.06 26.77
CA ILE A 914 -15.76 9.06 28.10
C ILE A 914 -16.69 9.72 29.13
N GLU A 915 -17.42 10.77 28.75
CA GLU A 915 -18.46 11.39 29.57
C GLU A 915 -19.49 10.36 30.05
N LYS A 916 -20.03 9.56 29.13
CA LYS A 916 -20.97 8.47 29.44
C LYS A 916 -20.33 7.41 30.33
N LEU A 917 -19.05 7.06 30.11
CA LEU A 917 -18.34 6.12 30.97
C LEU A 917 -18.09 6.66 32.39
N GLN A 918 -18.04 7.98 32.63
CA GLN A 918 -17.99 8.52 34.00
C GLN A 918 -19.20 8.06 34.83
N GLU A 919 -20.39 7.90 34.23
CA GLU A 919 -21.59 7.42 34.94
C GLU A 919 -21.45 5.98 35.46
N VAL A 920 -20.71 5.13 34.76
CA VAL A 920 -20.42 3.74 35.17
C VAL A 920 -19.60 3.72 36.46
N PHE A 921 -18.62 4.62 36.56
CA PHE A 921 -17.75 4.75 37.73
C PHE A 921 -18.36 5.60 38.85
N ALA A 922 -19.40 6.40 38.56
CA ALA A 922 -20.14 7.13 39.60
C ALA A 922 -20.95 6.19 40.52
N SER A 923 -21.43 5.05 40.00
CA SER A 923 -22.23 4.08 40.76
C SER A 923 -21.40 3.02 41.50
N GLY A 924 -20.60 3.46 42.49
CA GLY A 924 -20.12 2.61 43.60
C GLY A 924 -19.14 1.48 43.29
N GLN A 925 -18.55 1.43 42.08
CA GLN A 925 -17.61 0.40 41.62
C GLN A 925 -16.22 0.53 42.28
N ASN A 926 -16.15 0.39 43.62
CA ASN A 926 -15.03 0.82 44.47
C ASN A 926 -13.97 -0.27 44.78
N TYR A 927 -13.89 -1.37 44.04
CA TYR A 927 -12.98 -2.49 44.35
C TYR A 927 -12.18 -2.97 43.13
N GLY A 928 -10.95 -3.41 43.38
CA GLY A 928 -9.99 -3.89 42.38
C GLY A 928 -9.33 -2.79 41.54
N GLY A 929 -8.20 -3.12 40.94
CA GLY A 929 -7.58 -2.29 39.89
C GLY A 929 -8.46 -2.16 38.65
N LEU A 930 -8.04 -1.30 37.73
CA LEU A 930 -8.67 -1.10 36.42
C LEU A 930 -7.60 -0.99 35.34
N THR A 931 -7.65 -1.92 34.39
CA THR A 931 -7.04 -1.79 33.06
C THR A 931 -8.05 -1.17 32.11
N LEU A 932 -7.69 -0.04 31.50
CA LEU A 932 -8.53 0.69 30.56
C LEU A 932 -7.78 0.85 29.23
N ASP A 933 -8.23 0.13 28.21
CA ASP A 933 -7.72 0.26 26.85
C ASP A 933 -8.70 1.03 25.96
N LEU A 934 -8.19 2.11 25.38
CA LEU A 934 -8.88 3.07 24.53
C LEU A 934 -8.17 3.24 23.17
N HIS A 935 -7.22 2.36 22.83
CA HIS A 935 -6.29 2.62 21.72
C HIS A 935 -6.97 2.62 20.34
N CYS A 936 -6.37 3.32 19.37
CA CYS A 936 -6.86 3.42 17.98
C CYS A 936 -8.35 3.83 17.87
N ASN A 937 -8.75 4.86 18.63
CA ASN A 937 -10.07 5.48 18.58
C ASN A 937 -9.98 6.95 18.08
N ARG A 938 -11.05 7.74 18.25
CA ARG A 938 -11.13 9.16 17.90
C ARG A 938 -11.08 10.08 19.14
N PHE A 939 -10.46 9.63 20.24
CA PHE A 939 -10.33 10.44 21.46
C PHE A 939 -9.36 11.61 21.26
N GLY A 940 -9.69 12.76 21.86
CA GLY A 940 -8.86 13.96 21.91
C GLY A 940 -8.44 14.32 23.34
N PRO A 941 -7.88 15.52 23.57
CA PRO A 941 -7.42 15.94 24.89
C PRO A 941 -8.55 16.04 25.92
N THR A 942 -9.79 16.30 25.48
CA THR A 942 -10.99 16.37 26.34
C THR A 942 -11.33 15.04 27.01
N ALA A 943 -11.05 13.90 26.37
CA ALA A 943 -11.21 12.57 26.97
C ALA A 943 -10.34 12.42 28.24
N LEU A 944 -9.11 12.92 28.20
CA LEU A 944 -8.21 12.90 29.37
C LEU A 944 -8.64 13.91 30.46
N PHE A 945 -9.24 15.04 30.07
CA PHE A 945 -9.89 15.95 31.04
C PHE A 945 -11.05 15.26 31.77
N GLN A 946 -11.89 14.51 31.05
CA GLN A 946 -12.99 13.74 31.66
C GLN A 946 -12.48 12.61 32.56
N ILE A 947 -11.38 11.93 32.20
CA ILE A 947 -10.67 10.98 33.07
C ILE A 947 -10.21 11.67 34.38
N CYS A 948 -9.54 12.83 34.30
CA CYS A 948 -9.15 13.64 35.47
C CYS A 948 -10.34 14.08 36.35
N GLY A 949 -11.53 14.19 35.76
CA GLY A 949 -12.78 14.60 36.41
C GLY A 949 -13.49 13.48 37.18
N CYS A 950 -13.07 12.22 37.06
CA CYS A 950 -13.71 11.08 37.71
C CYS A 950 -12.86 10.51 38.86
N PRO A 951 -13.17 10.81 40.15
CA PRO A 951 -12.35 10.37 41.28
C PRO A 951 -12.26 8.85 41.45
N VAL A 952 -13.33 8.11 41.15
CA VAL A 952 -13.36 6.64 41.27
C VAL A 952 -12.47 5.98 40.21
N LEU A 953 -12.51 6.49 38.97
CA LEU A 953 -11.61 6.05 37.90
C LEU A 953 -10.14 6.35 38.28
N CYS A 954 -9.84 7.59 38.71
CA CYS A 954 -8.50 7.95 39.18
C CYS A 954 -8.00 7.10 40.37
N ALA A 955 -8.90 6.63 41.24
CA ALA A 955 -8.56 5.79 42.39
C ALA A 955 -8.27 4.32 42.01
N ARG A 956 -8.75 3.85 40.86
CA ARG A 956 -8.65 2.45 40.42
C ARG A 956 -7.71 2.22 39.23
N LEU A 957 -7.40 3.24 38.44
CA LEU A 957 -6.64 3.11 37.20
C LEU A 957 -5.20 2.64 37.45
N GLU A 958 -4.90 1.42 37.00
CA GLU A 958 -3.57 0.79 37.09
C GLU A 958 -2.90 0.76 35.71
N VAL A 959 -3.65 0.50 34.64
CA VAL A 959 -3.15 0.49 33.26
C VAL A 959 -4.01 1.41 32.40
N LEU A 960 -3.39 2.36 31.69
CA LEU A 960 -4.04 3.21 30.69
C LEU A 960 -3.33 3.09 29.34
N ASN A 961 -4.00 2.48 28.37
CA ASN A 961 -3.59 2.55 26.96
C ASN A 961 -4.53 3.49 26.21
N ILE A 962 -3.99 4.56 25.64
CA ILE A 962 -4.72 5.51 24.79
C ILE A 962 -3.95 5.77 23.48
N SER A 963 -3.03 4.87 23.12
CA SER A 963 -2.18 5.01 21.93
C SER A 963 -2.98 5.11 20.62
N GLY A 964 -2.41 5.79 19.61
CA GLY A 964 -3.05 6.02 18.32
C GLY A 964 -4.22 7.02 18.31
N ASN A 965 -4.58 7.63 19.44
CA ASN A 965 -5.59 8.69 19.52
C ASN A 965 -4.98 10.08 19.30
N ARG A 966 -5.70 11.02 18.67
CA ARG A 966 -5.14 12.33 18.30
C ARG A 966 -5.19 13.36 19.44
N LEU A 967 -4.42 13.10 20.50
CA LEU A 967 -4.46 13.87 21.75
C LEU A 967 -3.86 15.28 21.66
N THR A 968 -2.78 15.47 20.90
CA THR A 968 -2.04 16.75 20.76
C THR A 968 -1.46 17.31 22.06
N ASP A 969 -0.66 18.39 21.99
CA ASP A 969 -0.01 18.98 23.16
C ASP A 969 -0.97 19.60 24.21
N ALA A 970 -2.24 19.77 23.87
CA ALA A 970 -3.27 20.20 24.83
C ALA A 970 -3.45 19.16 25.97
N CYS A 971 -3.18 17.88 25.73
CA CYS A 971 -3.38 16.83 26.73
C CYS A 971 -2.36 16.85 27.89
N GLY A 972 -1.20 17.50 27.74
CA GLY A 972 -0.07 17.31 28.67
C GLY A 972 -0.36 17.75 30.12
N SER A 973 -1.29 18.69 30.34
CA SER A 973 -1.75 19.08 31.69
C SER A 973 -2.59 17.98 32.33
N TYR A 974 -3.40 17.28 31.53
CA TYR A 974 -4.26 16.19 31.99
C TYR A 974 -3.43 14.93 32.23
N LEU A 975 -2.42 14.64 31.40
CA LEU A 975 -1.46 13.56 31.67
C LEU A 975 -0.65 13.80 32.96
N SER A 976 -0.22 15.04 33.22
CA SER A 976 0.38 15.43 34.52
C SER A 976 -0.58 15.13 35.68
N THR A 977 -1.83 15.62 35.57
CA THR A 977 -2.89 15.42 36.57
C THR A 977 -3.21 13.93 36.80
N ILE A 978 -3.17 13.10 35.76
CA ILE A 978 -3.36 11.65 35.84
C ILE A 978 -2.21 11.00 36.60
N LEU A 979 -0.95 11.31 36.27
CA LEU A 979 0.24 10.79 36.97
C LEU A 979 0.32 11.25 38.44
N GLU A 980 -0.19 12.44 38.75
CA GLU A 980 -0.24 12.98 40.12
C GLU A 980 -1.38 12.39 40.97
N ARG A 981 -2.55 12.10 40.37
CA ARG A 981 -3.75 11.61 41.07
C ARG A 981 -3.88 10.09 41.10
N CYS A 982 -3.52 9.40 40.02
CA CYS A 982 -3.72 7.97 39.84
C CYS A 982 -2.58 7.18 40.49
N LYS A 983 -2.59 7.11 41.82
CA LYS A 983 -1.52 6.50 42.62
C LYS A 983 -1.28 5.00 42.40
N GLY A 984 -2.18 4.33 41.66
CA GLY A 984 -2.03 2.93 41.24
C GLY A 984 -1.46 2.75 39.83
N LEU A 985 -1.29 3.82 39.04
CA LEU A 985 -0.95 3.74 37.62
C LEU A 985 0.46 3.16 37.40
N CYS A 986 0.51 1.86 37.09
CA CYS A 986 1.72 1.10 36.82
C CYS A 986 2.08 1.09 35.32
N SER A 987 1.11 1.26 34.40
CA SER A 987 1.39 1.36 32.96
C SER A 987 0.66 2.53 32.29
N LEU A 988 1.40 3.27 31.46
CA LEU A 988 0.88 4.34 30.61
C LEU A 988 1.40 4.20 29.17
N ASN A 989 0.49 3.95 28.23
CA ASN A 989 0.80 3.91 26.80
C ASN A 989 0.15 5.09 26.04
N ILE A 990 1.01 5.97 25.51
CA ILE A 990 0.68 7.16 24.72
C ILE A 990 1.46 7.21 23.39
N GLU A 991 1.77 6.04 22.79
CA GLU A 991 2.39 5.98 21.47
C GLU A 991 1.47 6.56 20.37
N ARG A 992 2.06 7.15 19.32
CA ARG A 992 1.33 7.71 18.14
C ARG A 992 0.30 8.82 18.48
N CYS A 993 0.31 9.37 19.70
CA CYS A 993 -0.69 10.32 20.19
C CYS A 993 -0.61 11.76 19.64
N SER A 994 0.26 12.02 18.65
CA SER A 994 0.52 13.35 18.09
C SER A 994 1.01 14.38 19.13
N ILE A 995 1.72 13.93 20.17
CA ILE A 995 2.26 14.78 21.24
C ILE A 995 3.71 15.21 20.95
N THR A 996 4.15 16.35 21.49
CA THR A 996 5.50 16.88 21.26
C THR A 996 6.34 16.91 22.54
N SER A 997 7.58 17.39 22.40
CA SER A 997 8.47 17.81 23.50
C SER A 997 7.76 18.50 24.68
N ARG A 998 6.75 19.35 24.43
CA ARG A 998 6.03 20.09 25.48
C ARG A 998 5.26 19.16 26.41
N THR A 999 4.59 18.15 25.85
CA THR A 999 3.87 17.13 26.63
C THR A 999 4.82 16.16 27.31
N ILE A 1000 5.87 15.71 26.62
CA ILE A 1000 6.90 14.84 27.21
C ILE A 1000 7.59 15.52 28.40
N GLN A 1001 7.82 16.83 28.35
CA GLN A 1001 8.34 17.59 29.48
C GLN A 1001 7.35 17.65 30.65
N LYS A 1002 6.05 17.91 30.42
CA LYS A 1002 5.02 17.86 31.48
C LYS A 1002 4.92 16.47 32.13
N VAL A 1003 4.94 15.40 31.34
CA VAL A 1003 4.98 14.00 31.82
C VAL A 1003 6.23 13.76 32.67
N SER A 1004 7.41 14.21 32.22
CA SER A 1004 8.66 14.18 32.98
C SER A 1004 8.55 14.92 34.32
N ASP A 1005 7.93 16.09 34.36
CA ASP A 1005 7.87 16.92 35.56
C ASP A 1005 6.84 16.42 36.60
N ALA A 1006 5.80 15.69 36.17
CA ALA A 1006 4.86 15.00 37.05
C ALA A 1006 5.48 13.79 37.78
N LEU A 1007 6.49 13.15 37.18
CA LEU A 1007 7.14 11.94 37.71
C LEU A 1007 8.01 12.25 38.93
N ASN A 1008 7.42 12.07 40.10
CA ASN A 1008 8.09 12.16 41.40
C ASN A 1008 8.49 10.75 41.92
N ALA A 1009 9.41 10.71 42.88
CA ALA A 1009 9.96 9.46 43.44
C ALA A 1009 8.95 8.59 44.25
N GLY A 1010 7.70 9.05 44.40
CA GLY A 1010 6.57 8.28 44.94
C GLY A 1010 5.66 7.68 43.87
N SER A 1011 5.92 7.91 42.58
CA SER A 1011 5.20 7.27 41.48
C SER A 1011 5.46 5.76 41.44
N VAL A 1012 4.43 4.98 41.15
CA VAL A 1012 4.47 3.52 41.01
C VAL A 1012 4.61 3.06 39.56
N LEU A 1013 4.83 3.99 38.62
CA LEU A 1013 4.90 3.68 37.18
C LEU A 1013 6.03 2.67 36.88
N GLU A 1014 5.64 1.53 36.31
CA GLU A 1014 6.52 0.41 35.96
C GLU A 1014 6.77 0.41 34.43
N GLN A 1015 5.74 0.66 33.61
CA GLN A 1015 5.81 0.70 32.14
C GLN A 1015 5.42 2.09 31.58
N LEU A 1016 6.21 2.62 30.63
CA LEU A 1016 5.91 3.86 29.90
C LEU A 1016 6.20 3.72 28.41
N CYS A 1017 5.20 3.95 27.56
CA CYS A 1017 5.35 3.90 26.10
C CYS A 1017 5.02 5.27 25.47
N ILE A 1018 6.00 5.87 24.79
CA ILE A 1018 5.88 7.21 24.17
C ILE A 1018 6.30 7.25 22.69
N GLY A 1019 6.47 6.08 22.06
CA GLY A 1019 6.95 5.96 20.69
C GLY A 1019 6.08 6.61 19.61
N TYR A 1020 6.69 6.78 18.42
CA TYR A 1020 6.10 7.35 17.20
C TYR A 1020 5.49 8.75 17.38
N ASN A 1021 5.93 9.49 18.39
CA ASN A 1021 5.56 10.90 18.62
C ASN A 1021 6.67 11.82 18.10
N ASN A 1022 6.34 12.68 17.13
CA ASN A 1022 7.31 13.55 16.45
C ASN A 1022 6.66 14.93 16.25
N PRO A 1023 7.30 16.06 16.63
CA PRO A 1023 8.67 16.21 17.11
C PRO A 1023 8.84 16.16 18.64
N VAL A 1024 9.54 15.13 19.13
CA VAL A 1024 10.09 15.07 20.49
C VAL A 1024 11.59 15.38 20.44
N SER A 1025 12.03 16.35 21.24
CA SER A 1025 13.41 16.85 21.26
C SER A 1025 14.27 16.10 22.28
N GLY A 1026 15.57 16.02 22.00
CA GLY A 1026 16.50 15.25 22.83
C GLY A 1026 16.56 15.69 24.30
N ASN A 1027 16.40 17.00 24.58
CA ASN A 1027 16.39 17.52 25.95
C ASN A 1027 15.16 17.03 26.74
N ALA A 1028 13.97 16.94 26.12
CA ALA A 1028 12.77 16.43 26.78
C ALA A 1028 12.93 14.94 27.15
N ILE A 1029 13.54 14.14 26.26
CA ILE A 1029 13.85 12.73 26.54
C ILE A 1029 14.93 12.61 27.61
N MET A 1030 15.99 13.43 27.58
CA MET A 1030 17.02 13.44 28.64
C MET A 1030 16.42 13.72 30.03
N ASN A 1031 15.54 14.72 30.13
CA ASN A 1031 14.85 15.05 31.38
C ASN A 1031 13.97 13.90 31.86
N LEU A 1032 13.18 13.30 30.96
CA LEU A 1032 12.37 12.12 31.24
C LEU A 1032 13.22 10.94 31.75
N LEU A 1033 14.34 10.62 31.10
CA LEU A 1033 15.21 9.51 31.51
C LEU A 1033 15.83 9.72 32.89
N VAL A 1034 16.17 10.97 33.26
CA VAL A 1034 16.65 11.31 34.61
C VAL A 1034 15.55 11.12 35.65
N ARG A 1035 14.29 11.41 35.31
CA ARG A 1035 13.13 11.20 36.20
C ARG A 1035 12.79 9.72 36.36
N LEU A 1036 12.72 8.97 35.26
CA LEU A 1036 12.50 7.51 35.27
C LEU A 1036 13.57 6.78 36.08
N GLY A 1037 14.84 7.18 35.97
CA GLY A 1037 15.95 6.64 36.79
C GLY A 1037 15.88 6.95 38.29
N SER A 1038 14.90 7.73 38.75
CA SER A 1038 14.62 7.95 40.18
C SER A 1038 13.48 7.07 40.72
N LEU A 1039 12.77 6.33 39.85
CA LEU A 1039 11.66 5.47 40.21
C LEU A 1039 12.15 4.07 40.63
N LYS A 1040 11.63 3.55 41.74
CA LYS A 1040 12.08 2.27 42.33
C LYS A 1040 11.54 1.01 41.64
N ARG A 1041 10.57 1.15 40.74
CA ARG A 1041 9.88 0.03 40.08
C ARG A 1041 9.85 0.12 38.55
N PHE A 1042 10.48 1.15 37.98
CA PHE A 1042 10.38 1.38 36.54
C PHE A 1042 11.16 0.31 35.76
N SER A 1043 10.42 -0.48 34.99
CA SER A 1043 10.84 -1.75 34.39
C SER A 1043 10.79 -1.75 32.87
N GLU A 1044 9.88 -1.00 32.25
CA GLU A 1044 9.69 -1.02 30.80
C GLU A 1044 9.56 0.37 30.15
N LEU A 1045 10.39 0.63 29.14
CA LEU A 1045 10.35 1.87 28.36
C LEU A 1045 10.20 1.58 26.87
N SER A 1046 9.26 2.26 26.20
CA SER A 1046 9.22 2.31 24.73
C SER A 1046 9.47 3.70 24.17
N LEU A 1047 10.49 3.77 23.31
CA LEU A 1047 10.87 4.93 22.51
C LEU A 1047 10.84 4.60 21.00
N ASN A 1048 10.02 3.61 20.58
CA ASN A 1048 9.85 3.19 19.19
C ASN A 1048 9.70 4.39 18.24
N GLY A 1049 10.33 4.38 17.07
CA GLY A 1049 10.21 5.46 16.08
C GLY A 1049 10.74 6.85 16.49
N LEU A 1050 11.28 7.04 17.70
CA LEU A 1050 11.78 8.35 18.14
C LEU A 1050 13.21 8.60 17.67
N LYS A 1051 13.49 9.84 17.24
CA LYS A 1051 14.85 10.29 16.89
C LYS A 1051 15.64 10.68 18.14
N LEU A 1052 16.25 9.67 18.78
CA LEU A 1052 17.16 9.90 19.90
C LEU A 1052 18.49 10.52 19.37
N SER A 1053 19.36 11.07 20.23
CA SER A 1053 20.73 11.55 19.87
C SER A 1053 21.78 11.00 20.83
N LYS A 1054 23.10 11.04 20.48
CA LYS A 1054 24.18 10.35 21.25
C LYS A 1054 24.04 10.45 22.79
N PRO A 1055 23.88 11.64 23.40
CA PRO A 1055 23.76 11.78 24.86
C PRO A 1055 22.58 11.01 25.48
N ILE A 1056 21.52 10.76 24.70
CA ILE A 1056 20.32 10.03 25.12
C ILE A 1056 20.61 8.54 25.22
N VAL A 1057 21.33 7.95 24.28
CA VAL A 1057 21.79 6.55 24.41
C VAL A 1057 22.82 6.43 25.54
N ASP A 1058 23.73 7.40 25.68
CA ASP A 1058 24.62 7.45 26.85
C ASP A 1058 23.82 7.52 28.18
N SER A 1059 22.59 8.06 28.17
CA SER A 1059 21.68 8.08 29.32
C SER A 1059 20.81 6.83 29.46
N LEU A 1060 20.35 6.22 28.37
CA LEU A 1060 19.70 4.91 28.37
C LEU A 1060 20.67 3.83 28.89
N CYS A 1061 21.94 3.87 28.49
CA CYS A 1061 23.00 3.02 29.01
C CYS A 1061 23.37 3.30 30.48
N ARG A 1062 22.92 4.41 31.07
CA ARG A 1062 22.93 4.63 32.54
C ARG A 1062 21.67 4.08 33.18
N LEU A 1063 20.50 4.28 32.59
CA LEU A 1063 19.21 3.77 33.08
C LEU A 1063 19.18 2.23 33.10
N ALA A 1064 19.64 1.58 32.04
CA ALA A 1064 19.77 0.13 31.92
C ALA A 1064 20.88 -0.48 32.82
N LYS A 1065 21.70 0.35 33.47
CA LYS A 1065 22.62 -0.07 34.55
C LYS A 1065 22.00 0.06 35.95
N THR A 1066 20.78 0.58 36.06
CA THR A 1066 19.97 0.44 37.28
C THR A 1066 19.29 -0.94 37.25
N SER A 1067 19.13 -1.58 38.40
CA SER A 1067 18.60 -2.94 38.54
C SER A 1067 17.07 -3.05 38.35
N CYS A 1068 16.44 -2.04 37.74
CA CYS A 1068 14.99 -1.95 37.60
C CYS A 1068 14.52 -2.23 36.16
N LEU A 1069 15.24 -1.72 35.15
CA LEU A 1069 14.83 -1.79 33.74
C LEU A 1069 15.02 -3.21 33.17
N SER A 1070 13.92 -3.91 32.91
CA SER A 1070 13.87 -5.25 32.30
C SER A 1070 13.53 -5.23 30.81
N GLY A 1071 12.82 -4.20 30.32
CA GLY A 1071 12.39 -4.07 28.92
C GLY A 1071 12.70 -2.69 28.33
N LEU A 1072 13.23 -2.66 27.10
CA LEU A 1072 13.51 -1.43 26.37
C LEU A 1072 13.19 -1.62 24.89
N MET A 1073 12.11 -0.99 24.42
CA MET A 1073 11.66 -1.05 23.04
C MET A 1073 12.14 0.17 22.24
N LEU A 1074 12.90 -0.09 21.16
CA LEU A 1074 13.54 0.89 20.29
C LEU A 1074 13.23 0.63 18.79
N GLY A 1075 12.17 -0.10 18.48
CA GLY A 1075 11.79 -0.47 17.12
C GLY A 1075 11.60 0.75 16.22
N GLY A 1076 12.37 0.83 15.13
CA GLY A 1076 12.35 1.99 14.22
C GLY A 1076 12.93 3.30 14.80
N ALA A 1077 13.54 3.29 15.99
CA ALA A 1077 14.27 4.46 16.49
C ALA A 1077 15.58 4.61 15.69
N GLY A 1078 15.58 5.46 14.66
CA GLY A 1078 16.60 5.49 13.60
C GLY A 1078 18.02 5.77 14.07
N TRP A 1079 18.80 4.70 14.32
CA TRP A 1079 20.17 4.76 14.86
C TRP A 1079 21.08 3.69 14.30
N GLY A 1080 22.32 4.07 14.00
CA GLY A 1080 23.46 3.17 14.09
C GLY A 1080 24.13 3.34 15.45
N ILE A 1081 24.22 2.25 16.23
CA ILE A 1081 25.03 2.17 17.45
C ILE A 1081 25.97 0.99 17.27
N THR A 1082 27.25 1.26 17.04
CA THR A 1082 28.29 0.25 17.30
C THR A 1082 28.45 0.14 18.81
N ILE A 1083 28.07 -1.02 19.35
CA ILE A 1083 28.45 -1.42 20.72
C ILE A 1083 29.81 -2.11 20.60
N ASN A 1084 30.81 -1.54 21.27
CA ASN A 1084 32.09 -2.18 21.60
C ASN A 1084 32.07 -2.61 23.08
#